data_AF-A0AAD9JAU0-F1
#
_entry.id   AF-A0AAD9JAU0-F1
#
_cell.length_a   1.000
_cell.length_b   1.000
_cell.length_c   1.000
_cell.angle_alpha   90.00
_cell.angle_beta   90.00
_cell.angle_gamma   90.00
#
_symmetry.space_group_name_H-M   'P 1'
#
loop_
_entity.id
_entity.type
_entity.pdbx_description
1 polymer ?
#
loop_
_entity_poly.entity_id
_entity_poly.type
_entity_poly.pdbx_seq_one_letter_code
_entity_poly.pdbx_strand_id
1 'polypeptide(L)'
;MKLLVTAFKLCKLLSTKLFFSLQMTVEPPRGIKANLLRSFGTSSSGSMTEKSYEEICLGKPVWKTLFFNLCFFNAIIHERKKYGRLGWNIPYEFNDSDLEVSVLQLEMLLSEQDDIPWPALWYLTGEVTYGGRVTDDWDRRCLHSLLQKYYNPQVLNEGYYYDEEKVYHSVSSSLSYLEVKSYIESLPTQDCPSLFGMTVNAEKAYLENQAQQLVNTITVVQPRLAKGIIGGGRSSDEIVTEVAMDILMNIPDRVETDNDDLKPGQLPKLSLSDIAKVSTGTDPKILKKKRKGDDANVRESSHSKKQPVLSEADLMAMRDIKKICQSALFTVLRQEIDRFNNLLQIIHKCLQQLIQAIKGEVVMSEVLEDAYSALLQHRVPGQWKNVSYESCKPLGAWITDLIQRVDFFSSWSELVVDTAELMIRNAVSLEKSVQAETLKQPTLGVQMGGLGNTGRTTPRDPVTLANEQRLQQQMQQLHLQQQMAEKHEDIDMKVTEPRSFWLPAFFFPQGFLTAVLQNHARKTKVSVDSLSFNFDVKPSGGETDESLTDVKMKLDIKELGFKGNNKPEDGVLVFGLYLDGACWDLKTKAVIDLASGARFSRLPEIHFIPTMTTEQQTTTSLESPLTLFKTSDDEMQLYECPLYRTSTRAGTLSSTGHSTNFVTSVMLPSSENHHFWIMRGVALLCQLDD
;
A
#
# COMPACT_ATOMS: atom_id res chain seq x y z
N MET A 1 7.82 -34.96 49.58
CA MET A 1 7.65 -33.50 49.36
C MET A 1 7.10 -33.32 47.95
N LYS A 2 5.90 -32.76 47.76
CA LYS A 2 5.39 -32.44 46.42
C LYS A 2 5.82 -31.01 46.10
N LEU A 3 6.58 -30.82 45.02
CA LEU A 3 7.00 -29.50 44.57
C LEU A 3 6.01 -29.05 43.49
N LEU A 4 5.20 -28.01 43.77
CA LEU A 4 4.45 -27.30 42.74
C LEU A 4 5.27 -26.12 42.26
N VAL A 5 5.44 -26.01 40.95
CA VAL A 5 6.09 -24.88 40.29
C VAL A 5 5.09 -24.31 39.29
N THR A 6 4.70 -23.06 39.50
CA THR A 6 3.87 -22.30 38.56
C THR A 6 4.78 -21.36 37.80
N ALA A 7 4.86 -21.53 36.49
CA ALA A 7 5.69 -20.71 35.63
C ALA A 7 4.98 -20.51 34.28
N PHE A 8 5.12 -19.31 33.72
CA PHE A 8 4.82 -19.10 32.31
C PHE A 8 5.80 -19.93 31.49
N LYS A 9 5.30 -20.59 30.44
CA LYS A 9 6.11 -21.44 29.55
C LYS A 9 7.04 -20.56 28.71
N LEU A 10 8.13 -20.09 29.31
CA LEU A 10 9.25 -19.47 28.63
C LEU A 10 10.09 -20.58 28.00
N CYS A 11 10.37 -20.46 26.69
CA CYS A 11 11.22 -21.37 25.91
C CYS A 11 12.62 -21.66 26.51
N LYS A 12 13.03 -20.99 27.60
CA LYS A 12 14.34 -21.10 28.24
C LYS A 12 14.40 -22.02 29.48
N LEU A 13 13.29 -22.62 29.92
CA LEU A 13 13.36 -23.59 31.02
C LEU A 13 14.11 -24.85 30.56
N LEU A 14 15.10 -25.28 31.34
CA LEU A 14 15.91 -26.48 31.06
C LEU A 14 15.02 -27.69 30.76
N SER A 15 15.03 -28.13 29.50
CA SER A 15 14.22 -29.23 28.95
C SER A 15 14.27 -30.51 29.80
N THR A 16 15.42 -30.78 30.44
CA THR A 16 15.62 -31.94 31.32
C THR A 16 14.77 -31.92 32.59
N LYS A 17 14.48 -30.76 33.18
CA LYS A 17 13.63 -30.67 34.39
C LYS A 17 12.15 -30.82 34.07
N LEU A 18 11.74 -30.30 32.91
CA LEU A 18 10.37 -30.43 32.38
C LEU A 18 10.05 -31.88 31.97
N PHE A 19 11.04 -32.65 31.53
CA PHE A 19 10.85 -34.04 31.13
C PHE A 19 10.42 -34.96 32.29
N PHE A 20 10.88 -34.68 33.51
CA PHE A 20 10.54 -35.47 34.71
C PHE A 20 9.37 -34.90 35.53
N SER A 21 8.74 -33.81 35.08
CA SER A 21 7.60 -33.19 35.78
C SER A 21 6.27 -33.51 35.12
N LEU A 22 5.21 -33.63 35.93
CA LEU A 22 3.83 -33.61 35.42
C LEU A 22 3.48 -32.16 35.06
N GLN A 23 3.21 -31.92 33.78
CA GLN A 23 2.87 -30.59 33.28
C GLN A 23 1.35 -30.47 33.14
N MET A 24 0.79 -29.42 33.73
CA MET A 24 -0.60 -29.04 33.50
C MET A 24 -0.60 -27.64 32.88
N THR A 25 -1.19 -27.51 31.70
CA THR A 25 -1.39 -26.24 31.02
C THR A 25 -2.78 -25.72 31.35
N VAL A 26 -2.85 -24.54 31.97
CA VAL A 26 -4.11 -23.82 32.19
C VAL A 26 -4.26 -22.83 31.05
N GLU A 27 -5.22 -23.08 30.16
CA GLU A 27 -5.60 -22.12 29.12
C GLU A 27 -6.78 -21.27 29.61
N PRO A 28 -6.88 -20.00 29.20
CA PRO A 28 -8.06 -19.20 29.48
C PRO A 28 -9.32 -19.84 28.86
N PRO A 29 -10.48 -19.71 29.51
CA PRO A 29 -11.73 -20.22 28.96
C PRO A 29 -12.03 -19.58 27.61
N ARG A 30 -12.50 -20.39 26.66
CA ARG A 30 -12.93 -19.94 25.33
C ARG A 30 -14.45 -19.90 25.26
N GLY A 31 -14.98 -18.96 24.51
CA GLY A 31 -16.39 -18.66 24.35
C GLY A 31 -16.89 -17.58 25.32
N ILE A 32 -17.93 -16.87 24.90
CA ILE A 32 -18.51 -15.77 25.68
C ILE A 32 -19.07 -16.29 27.00
N LYS A 33 -19.80 -17.40 26.95
CA LYS A 33 -20.37 -18.05 28.14
C LYS A 33 -19.34 -18.33 29.22
N ALA A 34 -18.20 -18.91 28.86
CA ALA A 34 -17.17 -19.30 29.82
C ALA A 34 -16.44 -18.06 30.39
N ASN A 35 -16.25 -17.01 29.58
CA ASN A 35 -15.74 -15.72 30.05
C ASN A 35 -16.71 -15.00 30.99
N LEU A 36 -18.01 -15.00 30.69
CA LEU A 36 -19.03 -14.44 31.57
C LEU A 36 -19.12 -15.22 32.89
N LEU A 37 -19.14 -16.55 32.86
CA LEU A 37 -19.13 -17.37 34.09
C LEU A 37 -17.88 -17.15 34.94
N ARG A 38 -16.75 -16.80 34.32
CA ARG A 38 -15.52 -16.40 35.02
C ARG A 38 -15.69 -15.04 35.70
N SER A 39 -16.22 -14.03 34.99
CA SER A 39 -16.49 -12.70 35.54
C SER A 39 -17.54 -12.72 36.66
N PHE A 40 -18.61 -13.51 36.49
CA PHE A 40 -19.71 -13.64 37.44
C PHE A 40 -19.47 -14.70 38.54
N GLY A 41 -18.40 -15.51 38.47
CA GLY A 41 -17.95 -16.36 39.58
C GLY A 41 -18.56 -17.77 39.64
N THR A 42 -17.76 -18.76 39.24
CA THR A 42 -17.94 -20.18 39.65
C THR A 42 -16.85 -20.63 40.63
N SER A 43 -15.89 -19.75 40.94
CA SER A 43 -14.84 -19.97 41.93
C SER A 43 -14.64 -18.68 42.69
N SER A 44 -14.17 -18.76 43.94
CA SER A 44 -13.91 -17.67 44.89
C SER A 44 -12.86 -16.63 44.45
N SER A 45 -12.69 -16.45 43.14
CA SER A 45 -11.76 -15.56 42.42
C SER A 45 -12.47 -14.76 41.31
N GLY A 46 -13.80 -14.84 41.19
CA GLY A 46 -14.56 -13.92 40.33
C GLY A 46 -14.54 -12.50 40.92
N SER A 47 -14.46 -11.50 40.06
CA SER A 47 -14.35 -10.08 40.46
C SER A 47 -15.53 -9.61 41.34
N MET A 48 -16.72 -10.23 41.21
CA MET A 48 -17.92 -9.87 41.97
C MET A 48 -18.49 -11.04 42.77
N THR A 49 -18.83 -10.77 44.04
CA THR A 49 -19.60 -11.68 44.90
C THR A 49 -21.09 -11.32 44.85
N GLU A 50 -21.97 -12.29 45.12
CA GLU A 50 -23.43 -12.11 45.22
C GLU A 50 -23.80 -10.91 46.12
N LYS A 51 -23.05 -10.71 47.21
CA LYS A 51 -23.21 -9.58 48.13
C LYS A 51 -22.88 -8.23 47.49
N SER A 52 -21.74 -8.13 46.79
CA SER A 52 -21.35 -6.90 46.07
C SER A 52 -22.36 -6.55 44.98
N TYR A 53 -22.89 -7.56 44.28
CA TYR A 53 -23.89 -7.36 43.23
C TYR A 53 -25.21 -6.82 43.79
N GLU A 54 -25.66 -7.27 44.97
CA GLU A 54 -26.92 -6.80 45.55
C GLU A 54 -26.77 -5.51 46.39
N GLU A 55 -25.65 -5.31 47.09
CA GLU A 55 -25.39 -4.14 47.92
C GLU A 55 -25.23 -2.84 47.10
N ILE A 56 -24.51 -2.90 45.97
CA ILE A 56 -24.31 -1.74 45.08
C ILE A 56 -25.64 -1.34 44.38
N CYS A 57 -26.58 -2.27 44.27
CA CYS A 57 -27.87 -2.06 43.61
C CYS A 57 -28.90 -1.27 44.43
N LEU A 58 -28.63 -1.00 45.70
CA LEU A 58 -29.50 -0.21 46.56
C LEU A 58 -29.58 1.28 46.13
N GLY A 59 -28.67 1.74 45.25
CA GLY A 59 -28.64 3.12 44.75
C GLY A 59 -29.35 3.33 43.39
N LYS A 60 -29.08 2.51 42.36
CA LYS A 60 -29.65 2.65 41.00
C LYS A 60 -29.71 1.30 40.24
N PRO A 61 -30.88 0.84 39.76
CA PRO A 61 -31.01 -0.46 39.06
C PRO A 61 -30.29 -0.47 37.69
N VAL A 62 -30.08 0.70 37.10
CA VAL A 62 -29.34 0.92 35.84
C VAL A 62 -27.92 0.38 35.89
N TRP A 63 -27.27 0.40 37.07
CA TRP A 63 -25.91 -0.10 37.24
C TRP A 63 -25.78 -1.57 36.86
N LYS A 64 -26.78 -2.41 37.17
CA LYS A 64 -26.77 -3.85 36.83
C LYS A 64 -26.66 -4.09 35.33
N THR A 65 -27.45 -3.35 34.56
CA THR A 65 -27.48 -3.46 33.10
C THR A 65 -26.15 -3.00 32.51
N LEU A 66 -25.61 -1.86 32.97
CA LEU A 66 -24.31 -1.36 32.51
C LEU A 66 -23.14 -2.27 32.91
N PHE A 67 -23.15 -2.82 34.12
CA PHE A 67 -22.15 -3.77 34.59
C PHE A 67 -22.18 -5.05 33.75
N PHE A 68 -23.36 -5.59 33.45
CA PHE A 68 -23.51 -6.75 32.57
C PHE A 68 -22.96 -6.44 31.17
N ASN A 69 -23.31 -5.28 30.60
CA ASN A 69 -22.77 -4.82 29.31
C ASN A 69 -21.25 -4.73 29.29
N LEU A 70 -20.64 -4.24 30.38
CA LEU A 70 -19.20 -4.12 30.52
C LEU A 70 -18.52 -5.49 30.58
N CYS A 71 -19.08 -6.43 31.34
CA CYS A 71 -18.59 -7.81 31.40
C CYS A 71 -18.74 -8.52 30.04
N PHE A 72 -19.85 -8.25 29.33
CA PHE A 72 -20.07 -8.76 27.99
C PHE A 72 -19.08 -8.18 26.98
N PHE A 73 -18.84 -6.86 27.01
CA PHE A 73 -17.82 -6.18 26.22
C PHE A 73 -16.42 -6.76 26.45
N ASN A 74 -16.04 -7.00 27.71
CA ASN A 74 -14.78 -7.64 28.05
C ASN A 74 -14.68 -9.05 27.44
N ALA A 75 -15.73 -9.86 27.54
CA ALA A 75 -15.78 -11.19 26.92
C ALA A 75 -15.62 -11.11 25.39
N ILE A 76 -16.26 -10.14 24.74
CA ILE A 76 -16.14 -9.91 23.29
C ILE A 76 -14.72 -9.53 22.89
N ILE A 77 -14.05 -8.66 23.64
CA ILE A 77 -12.65 -8.29 23.38
C ILE A 77 -11.75 -9.53 23.44
N HIS A 78 -11.90 -10.35 24.48
CA HIS A 78 -11.09 -11.56 24.66
C HIS A 78 -11.33 -12.57 23.54
N GLU A 79 -12.59 -12.81 23.18
CA GLU A 79 -12.92 -13.74 22.09
C GLU A 79 -12.48 -13.20 20.73
N ARG A 80 -12.56 -11.89 20.49
CA ARG A 80 -12.13 -11.28 19.22
C ARG A 80 -10.63 -11.49 18.95
N LYS A 81 -9.81 -11.71 19.98
CA LYS A 81 -8.38 -12.10 19.83
C LYS A 81 -8.21 -13.41 19.06
N LYS A 82 -9.21 -14.29 19.03
CA LYS A 82 -9.15 -15.57 18.30
C LYS A 82 -8.95 -15.36 16.79
N TYR A 83 -9.50 -14.28 16.23
CA TYR A 83 -9.41 -13.95 14.80
C TYR A 83 -8.05 -13.35 14.40
N GLY A 84 -7.10 -13.21 15.33
CA GLY A 84 -5.78 -12.65 15.08
C GLY A 84 -5.85 -11.27 14.42
N ARG A 85 -5.16 -11.13 13.29
CA ARG A 85 -5.07 -9.90 12.47
C ARG A 85 -6.40 -9.31 11.96
N LEU A 86 -7.45 -10.12 11.86
CA LEU A 86 -8.79 -9.60 11.52
C LEU A 86 -9.49 -9.00 12.75
N GLY A 87 -9.22 -9.56 13.93
CA GLY A 87 -9.75 -9.07 15.20
C GLY A 87 -9.09 -7.78 15.63
N TRP A 88 -7.77 -7.80 15.68
CA TRP A 88 -6.88 -6.70 16.07
C TRP A 88 -5.65 -6.74 15.17
N ASN A 89 -5.22 -5.60 14.63
CA ASN A 89 -4.00 -5.51 13.82
C ASN A 89 -2.79 -5.99 14.63
N ILE A 90 -2.73 -5.63 15.92
CA ILE A 90 -1.67 -6.04 16.85
C ILE A 90 -2.24 -6.98 17.93
N PRO A 91 -1.54 -8.07 18.30
CA PRO A 91 -2.00 -8.97 19.36
C PRO A 91 -1.84 -8.32 20.75
N TYR A 92 -2.91 -7.69 21.25
CA TYR A 92 -2.93 -7.09 22.58
C TYR A 92 -3.24 -8.11 23.69
N GLU A 93 -2.68 -7.87 24.87
CA GLU A 93 -2.99 -8.61 26.09
C GLU A 93 -3.85 -7.76 27.01
N PHE A 94 -5.15 -8.07 27.04
CA PHE A 94 -6.11 -7.54 28.01
C PHE A 94 -6.08 -8.40 29.27
N ASN A 95 -6.07 -7.78 30.44
CA ASN A 95 -5.99 -8.43 31.73
C ASN A 95 -7.32 -8.29 32.49
N ASP A 96 -7.53 -9.19 33.45
CA ASP A 96 -8.71 -9.12 34.33
C ASP A 96 -8.71 -7.84 35.19
N SER A 97 -7.54 -7.23 35.45
CA SER A 97 -7.41 -5.94 36.12
C SER A 97 -8.09 -4.79 35.37
N ASP A 98 -8.16 -4.86 34.04
CA ASP A 98 -8.76 -3.80 33.24
C ASP A 98 -10.28 -3.76 33.45
N LEU A 99 -10.90 -4.94 33.60
CA LEU A 99 -12.30 -5.09 33.96
C LEU A 99 -12.56 -4.57 35.38
N GLU A 100 -11.73 -4.96 36.36
CA GLU A 100 -11.86 -4.51 37.76
C GLU A 100 -11.82 -2.98 37.87
N VAL A 101 -10.85 -2.33 37.21
CA VAL A 101 -10.74 -0.87 37.20
C VAL A 101 -11.94 -0.23 36.51
N SER A 102 -12.42 -0.81 35.40
CA SER A 102 -13.59 -0.28 34.68
C SER A 102 -14.88 -0.37 35.51
N VAL A 103 -15.02 -1.43 36.33
CA VAL A 103 -16.17 -1.60 37.25
C VAL A 103 -16.11 -0.56 38.37
N LEU A 104 -14.94 -0.33 38.96
CA LEU A 104 -14.76 0.71 39.99
C LEU A 104 -15.02 2.11 39.43
N GLN A 105 -14.59 2.39 38.20
CA GLN A 105 -14.87 3.66 37.53
C GLN A 105 -16.37 3.86 37.28
N LEU A 106 -17.08 2.79 36.87
CA LEU A 106 -18.53 2.81 36.68
C LEU A 106 -19.26 3.10 37.99
N GLU A 107 -18.86 2.46 39.09
CA GLU A 107 -19.42 2.69 40.42
C GLU A 107 -19.20 4.12 40.90
N MET A 108 -17.96 4.62 40.78
CA MET A 108 -17.61 5.99 41.15
C MET A 108 -18.46 7.01 40.40
N LEU A 109 -18.56 6.90 39.07
CA LEU A 109 -19.30 7.85 38.23
C LEU A 109 -20.81 7.85 38.50
N LEU A 110 -21.41 6.67 38.68
CA LEU A 110 -22.84 6.56 38.94
C LEU A 110 -23.23 6.95 40.38
N SER A 111 -22.28 6.91 41.31
CA SER A 111 -22.46 7.38 42.69
C SER A 111 -22.44 8.91 42.81
N GLU A 112 -21.63 9.58 41.97
CA GLU A 112 -21.43 11.04 42.01
C GLU A 112 -22.48 11.83 41.23
N GLN A 113 -23.01 11.28 40.12
CA GLN A 113 -23.93 11.98 39.22
C GLN A 113 -25.29 11.30 39.13
N ASP A 114 -26.37 12.09 39.06
CA ASP A 114 -27.74 11.59 38.90
C ASP A 114 -28.00 11.00 37.50
N ASP A 115 -27.58 11.73 36.47
CA ASP A 115 -27.61 11.31 35.06
C ASP A 115 -26.39 10.47 34.67
N ILE A 116 -26.53 9.66 33.61
CA ILE A 116 -25.45 8.78 33.13
C ILE A 116 -24.51 9.60 32.20
N PRO A 117 -23.24 9.83 32.56
CA PRO A 117 -22.32 10.58 31.73
C PRO A 117 -21.70 9.68 30.63
N TRP A 118 -22.46 9.42 29.56
CA TRP A 118 -22.01 8.58 28.43
C TRP A 118 -20.63 8.97 27.87
N PRO A 119 -20.32 10.26 27.63
CA PRO A 119 -19.01 10.63 27.10
C PRO A 119 -17.86 10.31 28.05
N ALA A 120 -18.08 10.44 29.37
CA ALA A 120 -17.07 10.10 30.37
C ALA A 120 -16.86 8.58 30.44
N LEU A 121 -17.93 7.78 30.38
CA LEU A 121 -17.83 6.32 30.33
C LEU A 121 -17.10 5.85 29.07
N TRP A 122 -17.43 6.40 27.90
CA TRP A 122 -16.75 6.07 26.66
C TRP A 122 -15.27 6.44 26.69
N TYR A 123 -14.92 7.58 27.27
CA TYR A 123 -13.53 8.02 27.37
C TYR A 123 -12.74 7.19 28.40
N LEU A 124 -13.26 6.98 29.62
CA LEU A 124 -12.55 6.22 30.64
C LEU A 124 -12.39 4.74 30.27
N THR A 125 -13.45 4.10 29.77
CA THR A 125 -13.40 2.70 29.36
C THR A 125 -12.65 2.54 28.03
N GLY A 126 -12.92 3.39 27.04
CA GLY A 126 -12.37 3.27 25.70
C GLY A 126 -10.94 3.81 25.55
N GLU A 127 -10.66 5.03 26.00
CA GLU A 127 -9.34 5.67 25.81
C GLU A 127 -8.35 5.34 26.92
N VAL A 128 -8.81 5.31 28.18
CA VAL A 128 -7.90 5.24 29.34
C VAL A 128 -7.59 3.80 29.77
N THR A 129 -8.60 2.98 30.05
CA THR A 129 -8.40 1.62 30.58
C THR A 129 -8.01 0.63 29.50
N TYR A 130 -8.92 0.35 28.56
CA TYR A 130 -8.63 -0.57 27.45
C TYR A 130 -7.74 0.11 26.38
N GLY A 131 -8.01 1.37 26.04
CA GLY A 131 -7.22 2.16 25.08
C GLY A 131 -5.79 2.45 25.51
N GLY A 132 -5.50 2.42 26.82
CA GLY A 132 -4.13 2.50 27.33
C GLY A 132 -3.24 1.34 26.89
N ARG A 133 -3.83 0.20 26.48
CA ARG A 133 -3.12 -0.96 25.94
C ARG A 133 -3.03 -0.97 24.41
N VAL A 134 -3.97 -0.29 23.76
CA VAL A 134 -4.09 -0.29 22.29
C VAL A 134 -3.22 0.82 21.72
N THR A 135 -2.19 0.41 21.00
CA THR A 135 -1.18 1.33 20.45
C THR A 135 -1.50 1.84 19.05
N ASP A 136 -2.31 1.11 18.28
CA ASP A 136 -2.66 1.46 16.90
C ASP A 136 -3.97 2.25 16.85
N ASP A 137 -4.01 3.31 16.04
CA ASP A 137 -5.18 4.21 15.96
C ASP A 137 -6.39 3.50 15.33
N TRP A 138 -6.16 2.59 14.37
CA TRP A 138 -7.24 1.82 13.72
C TRP A 138 -7.84 0.80 14.68
N ASP A 139 -7.00 0.12 15.46
CA ASP A 139 -7.48 -0.76 16.53
C ASP A 139 -8.21 0.04 17.61
N ARG A 140 -7.75 1.25 17.96
CA ARG A 140 -8.45 2.15 18.91
C ARG A 140 -9.83 2.54 18.37
N ARG A 141 -9.92 2.94 17.10
CA ARG A 141 -11.20 3.21 16.41
C ARG A 141 -12.14 2.00 16.44
N CYS A 142 -11.61 0.79 16.29
CA CYS A 142 -12.37 -0.46 16.42
C CYS A 142 -12.87 -0.70 17.84
N LEU A 143 -12.00 -0.53 18.84
CA LEU A 143 -12.35 -0.66 20.26
C LEU A 143 -13.49 0.29 20.64
N HIS A 144 -13.42 1.55 20.21
CA HIS A 144 -14.46 2.54 20.46
C HIS A 144 -15.79 2.19 19.78
N SER A 145 -15.75 1.74 18.52
CA SER A 145 -16.95 1.32 17.80
C SER A 145 -17.61 0.09 18.45
N LEU A 146 -16.82 -0.85 18.96
CA LEU A 146 -17.32 -1.99 19.73
C LEU A 146 -17.93 -1.53 21.05
N LEU A 147 -17.27 -0.63 21.78
CA LEU A 147 -17.75 -0.12 23.06
C LEU A 147 -19.10 0.58 22.91
N GLN A 148 -19.28 1.39 21.87
CA GLN A 148 -20.53 2.10 21.60
C GLN A 148 -21.72 1.16 21.33
N LYS A 149 -21.48 -0.07 20.84
CA LYS A 149 -22.54 -1.08 20.68
C LYS A 149 -23.11 -1.55 22.04
N TYR A 150 -22.28 -1.57 23.09
CA TYR A 150 -22.65 -2.04 24.43
C TYR A 150 -22.95 -0.90 25.42
N TYR A 151 -22.37 0.28 25.22
CA TYR A 151 -22.68 1.51 25.94
C TYR A 151 -23.42 2.49 25.03
N ASN A 152 -24.72 2.28 24.90
CA ASN A 152 -25.63 3.17 24.19
C ASN A 152 -26.88 3.39 25.07
N PRO A 153 -27.45 4.61 25.10
CA PRO A 153 -28.75 4.87 25.73
C PRO A 153 -29.84 3.83 25.40
N GLN A 154 -29.85 3.28 24.18
CA GLN A 154 -30.82 2.27 23.74
C GLN A 154 -30.72 0.94 24.50
N VAL A 155 -29.58 0.63 25.12
CA VAL A 155 -29.35 -0.62 25.84
C VAL A 155 -30.12 -0.69 27.16
N LEU A 156 -30.61 0.48 27.64
CA LEU A 156 -31.48 0.57 28.81
C LEU A 156 -32.93 0.16 28.51
N ASN A 157 -33.31 0.09 27.23
CA ASN A 157 -34.66 -0.33 26.84
C ASN A 157 -34.80 -1.85 27.03
N GLU A 158 -35.93 -2.28 27.59
CA GLU A 158 -36.26 -3.69 27.74
C GLU A 158 -36.40 -4.34 26.36
N GLY A 159 -35.64 -5.42 26.11
CA GLY A 159 -35.65 -6.14 24.83
C GLY A 159 -34.61 -5.68 23.80
N TYR A 160 -33.55 -4.97 24.23
CA TYR A 160 -32.39 -4.73 23.37
C TYR A 160 -31.60 -6.03 23.11
N TYR A 161 -31.40 -6.36 21.84
CA TYR A 161 -30.61 -7.50 21.40
C TYR A 161 -29.26 -7.03 20.85
N TYR A 162 -28.18 -7.73 21.21
CA TYR A 162 -26.84 -7.43 20.70
C TYR A 162 -26.58 -8.04 19.31
N ASP A 163 -27.45 -8.95 18.87
CA ASP A 163 -27.30 -9.73 17.65
C ASP A 163 -28.59 -9.71 16.81
N GLU A 164 -28.42 -9.87 15.50
CA GLU A 164 -29.50 -9.92 14.52
C GLU A 164 -30.38 -11.17 14.72
N GLU A 165 -29.77 -12.27 15.20
CA GLU A 165 -30.44 -13.54 15.49
C GLU A 165 -31.23 -13.54 16.80
N LYS A 166 -31.17 -12.44 17.57
CA LYS A 166 -31.90 -12.23 18.84
C LYS A 166 -31.61 -13.28 19.92
N VAL A 167 -30.46 -13.95 19.86
CA VAL A 167 -30.03 -14.93 20.86
C VAL A 167 -29.50 -14.24 22.13
N TYR A 168 -28.71 -13.18 21.96
CA TYR A 168 -28.08 -12.44 23.05
C TYR A 168 -28.84 -11.14 23.32
N HIS A 169 -29.39 -11.01 24.52
CA HIS A 169 -30.12 -9.81 24.95
C HIS A 169 -29.52 -9.17 26.19
N SER A 170 -29.79 -7.88 26.34
CA SER A 170 -29.48 -7.11 27.54
C SER A 170 -30.28 -7.62 28.74
N VAL A 171 -29.65 -7.56 29.92
CA VAL A 171 -30.26 -7.98 31.19
C VAL A 171 -31.07 -6.80 31.74
N SER A 172 -32.35 -7.05 32.03
CA SER A 172 -33.22 -6.06 32.67
C SER A 172 -32.68 -5.68 34.06
N SER A 173 -32.83 -4.40 34.39
CA SER A 173 -32.30 -3.76 35.59
C SER A 173 -32.86 -4.32 36.92
N SER A 174 -33.88 -5.18 36.87
CA SER A 174 -34.54 -5.78 38.02
C SER A 174 -34.08 -7.20 38.37
N LEU A 175 -33.32 -7.88 37.49
CA LEU A 175 -32.96 -9.30 37.67
C LEU A 175 -32.01 -9.53 38.87
N SER A 176 -32.20 -10.68 39.53
CA SER A 176 -31.34 -11.17 40.62
C SER A 176 -30.07 -11.82 40.09
N TYR A 177 -29.02 -11.90 40.92
CA TYR A 177 -27.75 -12.52 40.53
C TYR A 177 -27.92 -13.98 40.06
N LEU A 178 -28.80 -14.75 40.72
CA LEU A 178 -29.07 -16.14 40.36
C LEU A 178 -29.77 -16.26 39.00
N GLU A 179 -30.71 -15.37 38.69
CA GLU A 179 -31.39 -15.35 37.39
C GLU A 179 -30.42 -14.97 36.27
N VAL A 180 -29.54 -13.97 36.48
CA VAL A 180 -28.49 -13.62 35.52
C VAL A 180 -27.56 -14.80 35.27
N LYS A 181 -27.19 -15.54 36.32
CA LYS A 181 -26.37 -16.75 36.17
C LYS A 181 -27.09 -17.84 35.38
N SER A 182 -28.37 -18.08 35.66
CA SER A 182 -29.18 -19.05 34.91
C SER A 182 -29.29 -18.70 33.43
N TYR A 183 -29.38 -17.39 33.12
CA TYR A 183 -29.34 -16.89 31.76
C TYR A 183 -27.98 -17.16 31.10
N ILE A 184 -26.86 -16.84 31.75
CA ILE A 184 -25.52 -17.14 31.23
C ILE A 184 -25.34 -18.66 30.99
N GLU A 185 -25.87 -19.50 31.88
CA GLU A 185 -25.84 -20.96 31.72
C GLU A 185 -26.71 -21.45 30.55
N SER A 186 -27.76 -20.72 30.17
CA SER A 186 -28.60 -21.03 29.02
C SER A 186 -27.96 -20.69 27.66
N LEU A 187 -26.91 -19.86 27.64
CA LEU A 187 -26.23 -19.44 26.41
C LEU A 187 -25.58 -20.62 25.66
N PRO A 188 -25.50 -20.55 24.32
CA PRO A 188 -24.83 -21.56 23.52
C PRO A 188 -23.33 -21.62 23.80
N THR A 189 -22.71 -22.76 23.46
CA THR A 189 -21.26 -22.96 23.59
C THR A 189 -20.47 -22.48 22.38
N GLN A 190 -21.13 -22.34 21.23
CA GLN A 190 -20.55 -21.78 20.00
C GLN A 190 -21.28 -20.48 19.69
N ASP A 191 -20.52 -19.40 19.57
CA ASP A 191 -21.04 -18.05 19.37
C ASP A 191 -20.97 -17.68 17.88
N CYS A 192 -21.99 -16.96 17.38
CA CYS A 192 -22.03 -16.49 15.99
C CYS A 192 -21.01 -15.37 15.71
N PRO A 193 -20.30 -15.37 14.57
CA PRO A 193 -19.33 -14.33 14.22
C PRO A 193 -19.90 -12.90 14.21
N SER A 194 -21.18 -12.75 13.84
CA SER A 194 -21.88 -11.45 13.75
C SER A 194 -21.90 -10.70 15.08
N LEU A 195 -21.96 -11.43 16.20
CA LEU A 195 -21.94 -10.86 17.54
C LEU A 195 -20.63 -10.09 17.82
N PHE A 196 -19.51 -10.61 17.33
CA PHE A 196 -18.21 -9.96 17.40
C PHE A 196 -18.06 -8.83 16.36
N GLY A 197 -19.07 -8.62 15.51
CA GLY A 197 -19.02 -7.72 14.36
C GLY A 197 -18.28 -8.30 13.16
N MET A 198 -18.09 -9.62 13.12
CA MET A 198 -17.34 -10.32 12.06
C MET A 198 -18.27 -11.09 11.12
N THR A 199 -17.78 -11.37 9.92
CA THR A 199 -18.48 -12.23 8.96
C THR A 199 -18.11 -13.70 9.14
N VAL A 200 -18.91 -14.61 8.58
CA VAL A 200 -18.62 -16.06 8.56
C VAL A 200 -17.27 -16.37 7.89
N ASN A 201 -16.85 -15.53 6.94
CA ASN A 201 -15.56 -15.65 6.26
C ASN A 201 -14.37 -15.47 7.23
N ALA A 202 -14.51 -14.66 8.28
CA ALA A 202 -13.47 -14.51 9.30
C ALA A 202 -13.28 -15.80 10.11
N GLU A 203 -14.37 -16.49 10.45
CA GLU A 203 -14.32 -17.78 11.15
C GLU A 203 -13.70 -18.87 10.26
N LYS A 204 -14.06 -18.91 8.97
CA LYS A 204 -13.43 -19.81 8.01
C LYS A 204 -11.91 -19.59 7.93
N ALA A 205 -11.48 -18.33 7.84
CA ALA A 205 -10.07 -18.00 7.82
C ALA A 205 -9.35 -18.37 9.13
N TYR A 206 -10.01 -18.22 10.28
CA TYR A 206 -9.48 -18.69 11.57
C TYR A 206 -9.23 -20.20 11.55
N LEU A 207 -10.21 -20.99 11.09
CA LEU A 207 -10.11 -22.45 10.99
C LEU A 207 -9.02 -22.88 9.99
N GLU A 208 -8.89 -22.20 8.85
CA GLU A 208 -7.83 -22.44 7.87
C GLU A 208 -6.43 -22.19 8.47
N ASN A 209 -6.25 -21.09 9.21
CA ASN A 209 -4.98 -20.81 9.89
C ASN A 209 -4.66 -21.86 10.96
N GLN A 210 -5.65 -22.29 11.73
CA GLN A 210 -5.48 -23.34 12.74
C GLN A 210 -5.09 -24.68 12.08
N ALA A 211 -5.72 -25.03 10.96
CA ALA A 211 -5.39 -26.21 10.18
C ALA A 211 -3.95 -26.12 9.63
N GLN A 212 -3.53 -24.97 9.12
CA GLN A 212 -2.16 -24.77 8.62
C GLN A 212 -1.12 -24.90 9.74
N GLN A 213 -1.39 -24.35 10.93
CA GLN A 213 -0.53 -24.54 12.10
C GLN A 213 -0.40 -26.00 12.51
N LEU A 214 -1.50 -26.75 12.47
CA LEU A 214 -1.50 -28.19 12.74
C LEU A 214 -0.64 -28.94 11.71
N VAL A 215 -0.83 -28.67 10.41
CA VAL A 215 -0.04 -29.28 9.32
C VAL A 215 1.45 -28.95 9.46
N ASN A 216 1.79 -27.70 9.79
CA ASN A 216 3.18 -27.30 10.02
C ASN A 216 3.77 -28.05 11.22
N THR A 217 3.01 -28.20 12.30
CA THR A 217 3.44 -28.96 13.49
C THR A 217 3.67 -30.43 13.15
N ILE A 218 2.77 -31.06 12.39
CA ILE A 218 2.92 -32.44 11.92
C ILE A 218 4.17 -32.60 11.05
N THR A 219 4.41 -31.64 10.15
CA THR A 219 5.59 -31.63 9.27
C THR A 219 6.90 -31.54 10.07
N VAL A 220 6.92 -30.74 11.15
CA VAL A 220 8.07 -30.63 12.05
C VAL A 220 8.30 -31.91 12.86
N VAL A 221 7.23 -32.58 13.29
CA VAL A 221 7.29 -33.82 14.07
C VAL A 221 7.64 -35.04 13.18
N GLN A 222 7.41 -34.96 11.87
CA GLN A 222 7.69 -36.05 10.95
C GLN A 222 9.18 -36.46 11.01
N PRO A 223 9.49 -37.75 11.23
CA PRO A 223 10.87 -38.22 11.32
C PRO A 223 11.59 -38.01 9.99
N ARG A 224 12.65 -37.20 10.02
CA ARG A 224 13.51 -36.90 8.85
C ARG A 224 14.23 -38.14 8.27
N LEU A 225 14.17 -39.28 8.97
CA LEU A 225 14.72 -40.58 8.55
C LEU A 225 14.08 -41.12 7.25
N ALA A 226 12.89 -40.66 6.87
CA ALA A 226 12.19 -41.18 5.70
C ALA A 226 12.80 -40.75 4.34
N LYS A 227 13.65 -39.71 4.28
CA LYS A 227 14.28 -39.27 3.01
C LYS A 227 15.57 -40.02 2.65
N GLY A 228 16.20 -40.71 3.62
CA GLY A 228 17.51 -41.34 3.40
C GLY A 228 17.50 -42.83 3.08
N ILE A 229 16.37 -43.53 3.28
CA ILE A 229 16.36 -45.01 3.33
C ILE A 229 15.48 -45.65 2.24
N ILE A 230 14.57 -44.90 1.60
CA ILE A 230 13.71 -45.41 0.53
C ILE A 230 14.11 -44.73 -0.78
N GLY A 231 14.75 -45.51 -1.65
CA GLY A 231 15.50 -45.03 -2.82
C GLY A 231 14.72 -44.18 -3.82
N GLY A 232 15.44 -43.26 -4.45
CA GLY A 232 15.03 -42.56 -5.67
C GLY A 232 14.68 -41.06 -5.53
N GLY A 233 14.71 -40.48 -4.33
CA GLY A 233 14.50 -39.05 -4.14
C GLY A 233 15.77 -38.24 -4.42
N ARG A 234 15.63 -37.12 -5.16
CA ARG A 234 16.71 -36.13 -5.35
C ARG A 234 17.28 -35.70 -4.00
N SER A 235 18.60 -35.54 -3.91
CA SER A 235 19.24 -35.06 -2.68
C SER A 235 18.77 -33.64 -2.34
N SER A 236 18.78 -33.26 -1.07
CA SER A 236 18.40 -31.89 -0.67
C SER A 236 19.26 -30.84 -1.37
N ASP A 237 20.54 -31.16 -1.60
CA ASP A 237 21.50 -30.30 -2.29
C ASP A 237 21.19 -30.16 -3.79
N GLU A 238 20.78 -31.26 -4.44
CA GLU A 238 20.29 -31.22 -5.83
C GLU A 238 19.04 -30.35 -5.97
N ILE A 239 18.08 -30.48 -5.04
CA ILE A 239 16.83 -29.70 -5.08
C ILE A 239 17.13 -28.21 -4.93
N VAL A 240 17.95 -27.83 -3.94
CA VAL A 240 18.29 -26.43 -3.71
C VAL A 240 19.08 -25.85 -4.89
N THR A 241 19.97 -26.64 -5.49
CA THR A 241 20.74 -26.21 -6.67
C THR A 241 19.84 -26.03 -7.90
N GLU A 242 18.90 -26.95 -8.15
CA GLU A 242 17.92 -26.85 -9.24
C GLU A 242 17.04 -25.61 -9.09
N VAL A 243 16.49 -25.39 -7.89
CA VAL A 243 15.68 -24.20 -7.58
C VAL A 243 16.50 -22.93 -7.74
N ALA A 244 17.74 -22.90 -7.24
CA ALA A 244 18.61 -21.73 -7.38
C ALA A 244 18.92 -21.42 -8.85
N MET A 245 19.17 -22.45 -9.68
CA MET A 245 19.42 -22.29 -11.11
C MET A 245 18.18 -21.83 -11.87
N ASP A 246 17.01 -22.38 -11.58
CA ASP A 246 15.75 -21.97 -12.18
C ASP A 246 15.43 -20.50 -11.88
N ILE A 247 15.64 -20.08 -10.63
CA ILE A 247 15.49 -18.67 -10.23
C ILE A 247 16.47 -17.77 -10.99
N LEU A 248 17.74 -18.16 -11.09
CA LEU A 248 18.76 -17.39 -11.82
C LEU A 248 18.49 -17.30 -13.33
N MET A 249 17.81 -18.29 -13.92
CA MET A 249 17.47 -18.27 -15.35
C MET A 249 16.25 -17.38 -15.64
N ASN A 250 15.32 -17.28 -14.71
CA ASN A 250 14.04 -16.57 -14.91
C ASN A 250 14.08 -15.11 -14.46
N ILE A 251 14.97 -14.73 -13.55
CA ILE A 251 15.09 -13.35 -13.05
C ILE A 251 16.09 -12.56 -13.92
N PRO A 252 15.76 -11.33 -14.36
CA PRO A 252 16.69 -10.48 -15.07
C PRO A 252 17.78 -9.91 -14.14
N ASP A 253 19.00 -9.73 -14.66
CA ASP A 253 20.12 -9.15 -13.91
C ASP A 253 19.88 -7.69 -13.48
N ARG A 254 19.16 -6.93 -14.32
CA ARG A 254 18.83 -5.50 -14.14
C ARG A 254 17.46 -5.16 -14.72
N VAL A 255 16.85 -4.09 -14.20
CA VAL A 255 15.55 -3.59 -14.68
C VAL A 255 15.67 -2.92 -16.06
N GLU A 256 16.73 -2.13 -16.27
CA GLU A 256 17.07 -1.57 -17.57
C GLU A 256 17.93 -2.56 -18.35
N THR A 257 17.56 -2.88 -19.58
CA THR A 257 18.39 -3.72 -20.47
C THR A 257 19.60 -2.91 -20.93
N ASP A 258 20.80 -3.40 -20.67
CA ASP A 258 22.03 -2.79 -21.19
C ASP A 258 22.03 -2.89 -22.73
N ASN A 259 22.64 -1.90 -23.41
CA ASN A 259 22.70 -1.83 -24.87
C ASN A 259 23.45 -3.01 -25.54
N ASP A 260 24.05 -3.90 -24.75
CA ASP A 260 24.82 -5.06 -25.21
C ASP A 260 23.92 -6.24 -25.66
N ASP A 261 22.64 -6.26 -25.28
CA ASP A 261 21.66 -7.29 -25.67
C ASP A 261 20.88 -6.98 -26.97
N LEU A 262 21.21 -5.88 -27.64
CA LEU A 262 20.59 -5.50 -28.91
C LEU A 262 21.11 -6.42 -30.05
N LYS A 263 20.20 -7.02 -30.81
CA LYS A 263 20.54 -7.77 -32.04
C LYS A 263 21.40 -6.87 -32.95
N PRO A 264 22.42 -7.42 -33.65
CA PRO A 264 23.30 -6.62 -34.49
C PRO A 264 22.48 -5.87 -35.56
N GLY A 265 22.43 -4.53 -35.43
CA GLY A 265 21.67 -3.64 -36.32
C GLY A 265 20.70 -2.68 -35.62
N GLN A 266 20.48 -2.81 -34.31
CA GLN A 266 19.57 -1.94 -33.55
C GLN A 266 20.37 -0.81 -32.86
N LEU A 267 19.95 0.46 -33.05
CA LEU A 267 20.63 1.63 -32.48
C LEU A 267 20.62 1.57 -30.93
N PRO A 268 21.69 2.02 -30.25
CA PRO A 268 21.72 2.06 -28.79
C PRO A 268 20.60 2.95 -28.24
N LYS A 269 19.75 2.39 -27.38
CA LYS A 269 18.70 3.10 -26.64
C LYS A 269 19.36 4.01 -25.58
N LEU A 270 18.77 5.17 -25.30
CA LEU A 270 19.23 6.00 -24.17
C LEU A 270 18.83 5.33 -22.84
N SER A 271 19.73 5.30 -21.86
CA SER A 271 19.34 4.95 -20.48
C SER A 271 18.72 6.14 -19.74
N LEU A 272 17.96 5.92 -18.66
CA LEU A 272 17.49 7.00 -17.80
C LEU A 272 18.67 7.80 -17.20
N SER A 273 19.80 7.13 -16.99
CA SER A 273 21.04 7.77 -16.55
C SER A 273 21.58 8.77 -17.58
N ASP A 274 21.45 8.47 -18.87
CA ASP A 274 21.86 9.34 -19.97
C ASP A 274 20.91 10.54 -20.11
N ILE A 275 19.61 10.32 -19.95
CA ILE A 275 18.58 11.38 -19.91
C ILE A 275 18.88 12.37 -18.76
N ALA A 276 19.20 11.85 -17.57
CA ALA A 276 19.57 12.68 -16.43
C ALA A 276 20.87 13.47 -16.67
N LYS A 277 21.90 12.85 -17.25
CA LYS A 277 23.19 13.50 -17.60
C LYS A 277 23.03 14.58 -18.68
N VAL A 278 22.12 14.37 -19.63
CA VAL A 278 21.76 15.36 -20.66
C VAL A 278 21.08 16.57 -20.01
N SER A 279 20.17 16.35 -19.05
CA SER A 279 19.52 17.44 -18.30
C SER A 279 20.50 18.28 -17.46
N THR A 280 21.52 17.65 -16.85
CA THR A 280 22.51 18.35 -16.01
C THR A 280 23.64 19.02 -16.80
N GLY A 281 23.68 18.83 -18.13
CA GLY A 281 24.68 19.43 -19.01
C GLY A 281 26.09 18.83 -18.89
N THR A 282 26.23 17.70 -18.19
CA THR A 282 27.54 17.11 -17.86
C THR A 282 28.18 16.41 -19.06
N ASP A 283 27.39 15.97 -20.06
CA ASP A 283 27.93 15.35 -21.28
C ASP A 283 27.06 15.56 -22.55
N PRO A 284 27.16 16.73 -23.22
CA PRO A 284 26.40 17.02 -24.45
C PRO A 284 26.74 16.13 -25.67
N LYS A 285 27.73 15.23 -25.54
CA LYS A 285 28.21 14.36 -26.61
C LYS A 285 27.24 13.23 -26.96
N ILE A 286 26.34 12.87 -26.05
CA ILE A 286 25.37 11.77 -26.21
C ILE A 286 24.39 12.08 -27.37
N LEU A 287 23.90 13.32 -27.45
CA LEU A 287 23.04 13.83 -28.52
C LEU A 287 23.75 13.78 -29.90
N LYS A 288 25.04 14.10 -29.95
CA LYS A 288 25.85 14.05 -31.20
C LYS A 288 26.18 12.63 -31.64
N LYS A 289 26.35 11.68 -30.71
CA LYS A 289 26.65 10.27 -31.01
C LYS A 289 25.44 9.59 -31.68
N LYS A 290 24.21 9.98 -31.29
CA LYS A 290 22.97 9.51 -31.92
C LYS A 290 22.73 10.13 -33.31
N ARG A 291 22.97 11.44 -33.49
CA ARG A 291 22.94 12.09 -34.83
C ARG A 291 23.82 11.38 -35.86
N LYS A 292 25.00 10.88 -35.46
CA LYS A 292 25.94 10.16 -36.36
C LYS A 292 25.48 8.76 -36.79
N GLY A 293 24.57 8.13 -36.06
CA GLY A 293 24.01 6.83 -36.44
C GLY A 293 23.08 6.91 -37.66
N ASP A 294 22.37 8.03 -37.81
CA ASP A 294 21.42 8.25 -38.89
C ASP A 294 22.10 8.69 -40.22
N ASP A 295 23.31 9.26 -40.16
CA ASP A 295 24.06 9.78 -41.31
C ASP A 295 25.33 8.95 -41.63
N ALA A 296 25.22 7.62 -41.64
CA ALA A 296 26.33 6.72 -41.97
C ALA A 296 26.66 6.71 -43.48
N ASN A 297 26.95 7.87 -44.10
CA ASN A 297 27.68 7.91 -45.37
C ASN A 297 28.34 9.27 -45.71
N VAL A 298 29.12 9.88 -44.81
CA VAL A 298 30.10 10.91 -45.21
C VAL A 298 31.40 10.74 -44.43
N ARG A 299 32.47 10.35 -45.13
CA ARG A 299 33.85 10.38 -44.63
C ARG A 299 34.30 11.83 -44.51
N GLU A 300 34.72 12.25 -43.32
CA GLU A 300 35.56 13.44 -43.17
C GLU A 300 36.84 13.14 -42.40
N SER A 301 37.94 13.59 -43.02
CA SER A 301 39.30 13.59 -42.53
C SER A 301 39.51 14.59 -41.39
N SER A 302 40.52 14.26 -40.60
CA SER A 302 40.97 14.86 -39.35
C SER A 302 41.31 16.37 -39.33
N HIS A 303 41.15 16.94 -38.13
CA HIS A 303 41.80 18.12 -37.51
C HIS A 303 41.00 19.43 -37.40
N SER A 304 40.36 19.64 -36.24
CA SER A 304 40.65 20.77 -35.32
C SER A 304 39.77 20.68 -34.06
N LYS A 305 40.38 20.83 -32.88
CA LYS A 305 39.68 20.94 -31.58
C LYS A 305 39.01 22.32 -31.52
N LYS A 306 37.75 22.45 -31.96
CA LYS A 306 36.85 23.54 -31.54
C LYS A 306 35.87 22.99 -30.51
N GLN A 307 35.64 23.74 -29.42
CA GLN A 307 34.58 23.45 -28.46
C GLN A 307 33.25 23.24 -29.21
N PRO A 308 32.43 22.25 -28.83
CA PRO A 308 31.23 21.94 -29.57
C PRO A 308 30.21 23.06 -29.35
N VAL A 309 30.01 23.91 -30.36
CA VAL A 309 28.81 24.76 -30.41
C VAL A 309 27.61 23.80 -30.50
N LEU A 310 26.73 23.86 -29.51
CA LEU A 310 25.46 23.14 -29.46
C LEU A 310 24.50 23.78 -30.47
N SER A 311 23.77 22.98 -31.24
CA SER A 311 22.74 23.53 -32.14
C SER A 311 21.55 24.05 -31.34
N GLU A 312 20.76 24.94 -31.93
CA GLU A 312 19.56 25.49 -31.28
C GLU A 312 18.54 24.39 -30.95
N ALA A 313 18.46 23.35 -31.79
CA ALA A 313 17.66 22.15 -31.54
C ALA A 313 18.16 21.30 -30.37
N ASP A 314 19.48 21.23 -30.15
CA ASP A 314 20.04 20.51 -28.99
C ASP A 314 19.69 21.25 -27.68
N LEU A 315 19.72 22.58 -27.69
CA LEU A 315 19.30 23.40 -26.53
C LEU A 315 17.80 23.28 -26.24
N MET A 316 16.96 23.18 -27.28
CA MET A 316 15.52 22.93 -27.13
C MET A 316 15.24 21.53 -26.56
N ALA A 317 15.84 20.48 -27.14
CA ALA A 317 15.70 19.12 -26.63
C ALA A 317 16.18 19.00 -25.17
N MET A 318 17.28 19.69 -24.81
CA MET A 318 17.76 19.75 -23.43
C MET A 318 16.77 20.44 -22.49
N ARG A 319 16.02 21.46 -22.95
CA ARG A 319 14.99 22.14 -22.14
C ARG A 319 13.80 21.23 -21.84
N ASP A 320 13.33 20.47 -22.82
CA ASP A 320 12.17 19.59 -22.63
C ASP A 320 12.54 18.33 -21.84
N ILE A 321 13.71 17.75 -22.09
CA ILE A 321 14.26 16.68 -21.26
C ILE A 321 14.41 17.15 -19.80
N LYS A 322 14.84 18.39 -19.59
CA LYS A 322 14.93 18.98 -18.25
C LYS A 322 13.57 19.10 -17.56
N LYS A 323 12.48 19.37 -18.29
CA LYS A 323 11.12 19.37 -17.71
C LYS A 323 10.72 17.98 -17.23
N ILE A 324 11.05 16.93 -18.00
CA ILE A 324 10.80 15.53 -17.59
C ILE A 324 11.57 15.21 -16.30
N CYS A 325 12.86 15.54 -16.25
CA CYS A 325 13.69 15.32 -15.07
C CYS A 325 13.26 16.15 -13.85
N GLN A 326 12.53 17.24 -14.04
CA GLN A 326 11.99 18.05 -12.95
C GLN A 326 10.74 17.43 -12.32
N SER A 327 10.06 16.48 -12.98
CA SER A 327 8.91 15.78 -12.42
C SER A 327 9.31 14.98 -11.17
N ALA A 328 8.53 15.08 -10.10
CA ALA A 328 8.77 14.29 -8.89
C ALA A 328 8.63 12.78 -9.17
N LEU A 329 7.72 12.40 -10.08
CA LEU A 329 7.51 11.00 -10.50
C LEU A 329 8.74 10.40 -11.21
N PHE A 330 9.49 11.18 -11.97
CA PHE A 330 10.74 10.72 -12.58
C PHE A 330 11.79 10.38 -11.51
N THR A 331 11.84 11.17 -10.43
CA THR A 331 12.75 10.90 -9.31
C THR A 331 12.35 9.62 -8.57
N VAL A 332 11.04 9.40 -8.35
CA VAL A 332 10.52 8.17 -7.75
C VAL A 332 10.86 6.96 -8.63
N LEU A 333 10.58 7.03 -9.94
CA LEU A 333 10.90 5.95 -10.88
C LEU A 333 12.37 5.53 -10.78
N ARG A 334 13.29 6.49 -10.78
CA ARG A 334 14.72 6.22 -10.67
C ARG A 334 15.09 5.57 -9.33
N GLN A 335 14.57 6.10 -8.23
CA GLN A 335 14.84 5.54 -6.89
C GLN A 335 14.29 4.13 -6.74
N GLU A 336 13.12 3.84 -7.30
CA GLU A 336 12.51 2.51 -7.31
C GLU A 336 13.37 1.53 -8.15
N ILE A 337 13.78 1.93 -9.35
CA ILE A 337 14.68 1.12 -10.20
C ILE A 337 16.00 0.82 -9.49
N ASP A 338 16.61 1.81 -8.83
CA ASP A 338 17.86 1.62 -8.07
C ASP A 338 17.67 0.60 -6.92
N ARG A 339 16.50 0.60 -6.25
CA ARG A 339 16.15 -0.39 -5.21
C ARG A 339 15.96 -1.80 -5.78
N PHE A 340 15.25 -1.94 -6.91
CA PHE A 340 15.11 -3.22 -7.59
C PHE A 340 16.47 -3.76 -8.05
N ASN A 341 17.32 -2.91 -8.66
CA ASN A 341 18.65 -3.31 -9.09
C ASN A 341 19.53 -3.79 -7.91
N ASN A 342 19.45 -3.13 -6.75
CA ASN A 342 20.15 -3.58 -5.54
C ASN A 342 19.62 -4.94 -5.06
N LEU A 343 18.29 -5.11 -5.00
CA LEU A 343 17.67 -6.39 -4.62
C LEU A 343 18.10 -7.52 -5.57
N LEU A 344 18.01 -7.29 -6.89
CA LEU A 344 18.40 -8.27 -7.91
C LEU A 344 19.87 -8.65 -7.77
N GLN A 345 20.79 -7.70 -7.59
CA GLN A 345 22.21 -8.00 -7.38
C GLN A 345 22.46 -8.88 -6.15
N ILE A 346 21.74 -8.62 -5.04
CA ILE A 346 21.85 -9.43 -3.83
C ILE A 346 21.33 -10.84 -4.06
N ILE A 347 20.20 -11.00 -4.75
CA ILE A 347 19.64 -12.31 -5.09
C ILE A 347 20.63 -13.10 -5.96
N HIS A 348 21.13 -12.51 -7.05
CA HIS A 348 22.08 -13.17 -7.94
C HIS A 348 23.36 -13.58 -7.21
N LYS A 349 23.95 -12.68 -6.43
CA LYS A 349 25.15 -12.96 -5.63
C LYS A 349 24.90 -14.06 -4.61
N CYS A 350 23.78 -14.00 -3.89
CA CYS A 350 23.39 -15.00 -2.89
C CYS A 350 23.24 -16.39 -3.51
N LEU A 351 22.50 -16.51 -4.62
CA LEU A 351 22.29 -17.77 -5.31
C LEU A 351 23.57 -18.35 -5.92
N GLN A 352 24.42 -17.51 -6.53
CA GLN A 352 25.72 -17.93 -7.04
C GLN A 352 26.64 -18.44 -5.92
N GLN A 353 26.72 -17.71 -4.80
CA GLN A 353 27.50 -18.13 -3.64
C GLN A 353 26.95 -19.40 -3.00
N LEU A 354 25.63 -19.57 -2.97
CA LEU A 354 24.99 -20.78 -2.45
C LEU A 354 25.33 -22.01 -3.30
N ILE A 355 25.27 -21.90 -4.64
CA ILE A 355 25.64 -22.98 -5.56
C ILE A 355 27.13 -23.35 -5.38
N GLN A 356 28.02 -22.36 -5.24
CA GLN A 356 29.44 -22.60 -4.99
C GLN A 356 29.70 -23.22 -3.60
N ALA A 357 28.93 -22.83 -2.58
CA ALA A 357 29.04 -23.38 -1.24
C ALA A 357 28.58 -24.85 -1.19
N ILE A 358 27.51 -25.21 -1.90
CA ILE A 358 27.05 -26.61 -2.03
C ILE A 358 28.11 -27.47 -2.73
N LYS A 359 28.83 -26.91 -3.72
CA LYS A 359 29.97 -27.57 -4.39
C LYS A 359 31.23 -27.67 -3.51
N GLY A 360 31.28 -26.99 -2.37
CA GLY A 360 32.44 -26.95 -1.48
C GLY A 360 33.53 -25.96 -1.88
N GLU A 361 33.26 -25.06 -2.84
CA GLU A 361 34.21 -24.02 -3.30
C GLU A 361 34.24 -22.79 -2.37
N VAL A 362 33.12 -22.52 -1.69
CA VAL A 362 32.94 -21.40 -0.75
C VAL A 362 32.49 -21.92 0.61
N VAL A 363 32.97 -21.29 1.69
CA VAL A 363 32.58 -21.67 3.05
C VAL A 363 31.11 -21.31 3.28
N MET A 364 30.34 -22.27 3.79
CA MET A 364 28.96 -22.07 4.20
C MET A 364 28.91 -21.10 5.40
N SER A 365 28.33 -19.92 5.20
CA SER A 365 28.13 -18.92 6.25
C SER A 365 26.73 -19.05 6.83
N GLU A 366 26.51 -18.56 8.06
CA GLU A 366 25.18 -18.56 8.72
C GLU A 366 24.07 -18.04 7.79
N VAL A 367 24.39 -17.03 6.98
CA VAL A 367 23.41 -16.43 6.10
C VAL A 367 23.13 -17.25 4.84
N LEU A 368 24.11 -18.02 4.36
CA LEU A 368 23.89 -19.00 3.29
C LEU A 368 23.18 -20.25 3.83
N GLU A 369 23.40 -20.63 5.09
CA GLU A 369 22.65 -21.70 5.76
C GLU A 369 21.17 -21.33 5.92
N ASP A 370 20.88 -20.09 6.33
CA ASP A 370 19.50 -19.57 6.36
C ASP A 370 18.88 -19.64 4.97
N ALA A 371 19.56 -19.13 3.94
CA ALA A 371 19.09 -19.19 2.56
C ALA A 371 18.85 -20.63 2.07
N TYR A 372 19.77 -21.56 2.35
CA TYR A 372 19.62 -22.98 2.03
C TYR A 372 18.36 -23.56 2.69
N SER A 373 18.19 -23.31 3.99
CA SER A 373 17.05 -23.82 4.74
C SER A 373 15.72 -23.19 4.30
N ALA A 374 15.74 -21.91 3.92
CA ALA A 374 14.58 -21.16 3.45
C ALA A 374 14.12 -21.65 2.08
N LEU A 375 15.04 -21.84 1.12
CA LEU A 375 14.74 -22.39 -0.20
C LEU A 375 14.14 -23.81 -0.08
N LEU A 376 14.70 -24.64 0.80
CA LEU A 376 14.19 -26.00 1.06
C LEU A 376 12.79 -26.01 1.68
N GLN A 377 12.43 -24.96 2.43
CA GLN A 377 11.11 -24.78 3.05
C GLN A 377 10.16 -23.92 2.20
N HIS A 378 10.51 -23.58 0.96
CA HIS A 378 9.75 -22.67 0.09
C HIS A 378 9.46 -21.29 0.71
N ARG A 379 10.35 -20.80 1.59
CA ARG A 379 10.28 -19.48 2.20
C ARG A 379 11.31 -18.54 1.55
N VAL A 380 11.01 -17.25 1.55
CA VAL A 380 11.95 -16.22 1.10
C VAL A 380 13.09 -16.08 2.13
N PRO A 381 14.37 -16.18 1.74
CA PRO A 381 15.52 -15.98 2.61
C PRO A 381 15.53 -14.65 3.36
N GLY A 382 16.07 -14.62 4.58
CA GLY A 382 16.10 -13.41 5.40
C GLY A 382 16.88 -12.24 4.77
N GLN A 383 17.97 -12.53 4.06
CA GLN A 383 18.74 -11.50 3.33
C GLN A 383 17.90 -10.77 2.30
N TRP A 384 17.06 -11.50 1.56
CA TRP A 384 16.22 -10.92 0.52
C TRP A 384 15.11 -10.11 1.18
N LYS A 385 14.48 -10.65 2.23
CA LYS A 385 13.42 -9.98 2.98
C LYS A 385 13.83 -8.62 3.58
N ASN A 386 15.07 -8.49 4.03
CA ASN A 386 15.56 -7.24 4.62
C ASN A 386 15.74 -6.10 3.62
N VAL A 387 15.96 -6.44 2.34
CA VAL A 387 16.15 -5.46 1.27
C VAL A 387 14.90 -5.33 0.40
N SER A 388 14.04 -6.35 0.38
CA SER A 388 12.81 -6.39 -0.41
C SER A 388 11.69 -5.52 0.15
N TYR A 389 10.64 -5.38 -0.65
CA TYR A 389 9.35 -4.91 -0.19
C TYR A 389 8.74 -5.91 0.81
N GLU A 390 7.86 -5.42 1.67
CA GLU A 390 7.15 -6.26 2.63
C GLU A 390 6.17 -7.17 1.89
N SER A 391 6.30 -8.49 2.09
CA SER A 391 5.43 -9.48 1.48
C SER A 391 5.26 -10.70 2.39
N CYS A 392 4.10 -11.34 2.28
CA CYS A 392 3.74 -12.57 3.01
C CYS A 392 3.71 -13.79 2.09
N LYS A 393 4.06 -13.63 0.81
CA LYS A 393 3.99 -14.68 -0.21
C LYS A 393 5.03 -15.78 0.01
N PRO A 394 4.71 -17.04 -0.35
CA PRO A 394 5.70 -18.11 -0.45
C PRO A 394 6.68 -17.83 -1.60
N LEU A 395 7.83 -18.51 -1.58
CA LEU A 395 8.95 -18.25 -2.50
C LEU A 395 8.52 -18.19 -3.98
N GLY A 396 7.76 -19.17 -4.48
CA GLY A 396 7.37 -19.24 -5.89
C GLY A 396 6.44 -18.09 -6.33
N ALA A 397 5.44 -17.77 -5.50
CA ALA A 397 4.55 -16.64 -5.74
C ALA A 397 5.29 -15.30 -5.62
N TRP A 398 6.23 -15.20 -4.68
CA TRP A 398 7.08 -14.02 -4.50
C TRP A 398 7.99 -13.75 -5.70
N ILE A 399 8.61 -14.78 -6.28
CA ILE A 399 9.44 -14.63 -7.50
C ILE A 399 8.60 -14.18 -8.69
N THR A 400 7.42 -14.78 -8.88
CA THR A 400 6.50 -14.39 -9.97
C THR A 400 6.07 -12.93 -9.83
N ASP A 401 5.76 -12.51 -8.59
CA ASP A 401 5.40 -11.13 -8.25
C ASP A 401 6.58 -10.17 -8.49
N LEU A 402 7.81 -10.56 -8.13
CA LEU A 402 9.02 -9.79 -8.39
C LEU A 402 9.25 -9.57 -9.90
N ILE A 403 9.09 -10.62 -10.71
CA ILE A 403 9.23 -10.53 -12.17
C ILE A 403 8.20 -9.55 -12.74
N GLN A 404 6.93 -9.65 -12.33
CA GLN A 404 5.87 -8.74 -12.76
C GLN A 404 6.17 -7.27 -12.39
N ARG A 405 6.75 -7.03 -11.21
CA ARG A 405 7.16 -5.68 -10.77
C ARG A 405 8.28 -5.13 -11.63
N VAL A 406 9.32 -5.93 -11.87
CA VAL A 406 10.45 -5.55 -12.72
C VAL A 406 9.96 -5.25 -14.14
N ASP A 407 9.08 -6.09 -14.69
CA ASP A 407 8.48 -5.88 -16.00
C ASP A 407 7.68 -4.57 -16.08
N PHE A 408 6.94 -4.22 -15.02
CA PHE A 408 6.18 -2.97 -14.94
C PHE A 408 7.11 -1.74 -14.97
N PHE A 409 8.16 -1.72 -14.14
CA PHE A 409 9.13 -0.61 -14.11
C PHE A 409 9.99 -0.55 -15.37
N SER A 410 10.34 -1.70 -15.96
CA SER A 410 11.03 -1.78 -17.24
C SER A 410 10.16 -1.15 -18.34
N SER A 411 8.89 -1.53 -18.45
CA SER A 411 7.94 -0.95 -19.41
C SER A 411 7.74 0.56 -19.20
N TRP A 412 7.69 1.02 -17.94
CA TRP A 412 7.61 2.45 -17.63
C TRP A 412 8.90 3.20 -18.03
N SER A 413 10.07 2.61 -17.78
CA SER A 413 11.34 3.20 -18.21
C SER A 413 11.43 3.31 -19.75
N GLU A 414 10.99 2.28 -20.47
CA GLU A 414 10.95 2.28 -21.94
C GLU A 414 10.03 3.38 -22.47
N LEU A 415 8.86 3.58 -21.88
CA LEU A 415 7.94 4.66 -22.26
C LEU A 415 8.59 6.05 -22.13
N VAL A 416 9.31 6.29 -21.03
CA VAL A 416 10.03 7.56 -20.80
C VAL A 416 11.16 7.74 -21.82
N VAL A 417 11.92 6.68 -22.08
CA VAL A 417 13.01 6.69 -23.07
C VAL A 417 12.46 6.95 -24.47
N ASP A 418 11.43 6.23 -24.90
CA ASP A 418 10.81 6.38 -26.22
C ASP A 418 10.24 7.79 -26.42
N THR A 419 9.64 8.36 -25.38
CA THR A 419 9.14 9.75 -25.41
C THR A 419 10.30 10.74 -25.54
N ALA A 420 11.38 10.56 -24.78
CA ALA A 420 12.57 11.39 -24.88
C ALA A 420 13.22 11.28 -26.27
N GLU A 421 13.27 10.08 -26.85
CA GLU A 421 13.75 9.86 -28.20
C GLU A 421 12.88 10.55 -29.26
N LEU A 422 11.56 10.46 -29.14
CA LEU A 422 10.61 11.14 -30.02
C LEU A 422 10.79 12.65 -29.95
N MET A 423 10.95 13.22 -28.74
CA MET A 423 11.21 14.65 -28.55
C MET A 423 12.51 15.07 -29.25
N ILE A 424 13.59 14.28 -29.12
CA ILE A 424 14.85 14.54 -29.83
C ILE A 424 14.65 14.50 -31.35
N ARG A 425 13.92 13.50 -31.88
CA ARG A 425 13.64 13.37 -33.32
C ARG A 425 12.80 14.54 -33.84
N ASN A 426 11.77 14.95 -33.10
CA ASN A 426 10.91 16.08 -33.46
C ASN A 426 11.70 17.40 -33.47
N ALA A 427 12.56 17.63 -32.48
CA ALA A 427 13.43 18.80 -32.44
C ALA A 427 14.37 18.86 -33.66
N VAL A 428 14.96 17.72 -34.05
CA VAL A 428 15.81 17.62 -35.25
C VAL A 428 15.00 17.84 -36.54
N SER A 429 13.77 17.31 -36.62
CA SER A 429 12.89 17.53 -37.77
C SER A 429 12.47 18.99 -37.93
N LEU A 430 12.16 19.67 -36.82
CA LEU A 430 11.88 21.11 -36.82
C LEU A 430 13.09 21.89 -37.35
N GLU A 431 14.30 21.58 -36.87
CA GLU A 431 15.55 22.20 -37.33
C GLU A 431 15.71 22.09 -38.85
N LYS A 432 15.47 20.89 -39.41
CA LYS A 432 15.55 20.63 -40.86
C LYS A 432 14.47 21.40 -41.65
N SER A 433 13.25 21.48 -41.12
CA SER A 433 12.15 22.22 -41.79
C SER A 433 12.41 23.73 -41.82
N VAL A 434 12.95 24.29 -40.74
CA VAL A 434 13.29 25.70 -40.62
C VAL A 434 14.45 26.08 -41.54
N GLN A 435 15.48 25.23 -41.63
CA GLN A 435 16.58 25.38 -42.60
C GLN A 435 16.08 25.35 -44.06
N ALA A 436 15.11 24.48 -44.37
CA ALA A 436 14.53 24.40 -45.71
C ALA A 436 13.68 25.63 -46.07
N GLU A 437 12.99 26.26 -45.11
CA GLU A 437 12.24 27.50 -45.33
C GLU A 437 13.15 28.73 -45.47
N THR A 438 14.27 28.79 -44.74
CA THR A 438 15.27 29.86 -44.90
C THR A 438 15.93 29.83 -46.28
N LEU A 439 16.08 28.65 -46.88
CA LEU A 439 16.59 28.47 -48.25
C LEU A 439 15.59 28.84 -49.36
N LYS A 440 14.30 29.01 -49.05
CA LYS A 440 13.24 29.34 -50.03
C LYS A 440 12.92 30.83 -50.16
N GLN A 441 13.48 31.71 -49.32
CA GLN A 441 13.27 33.15 -49.48
C GLN A 441 14.18 33.73 -50.58
N PRO A 442 13.65 34.49 -51.56
CA PRO A 442 14.43 34.95 -52.69
C PRO A 442 15.49 35.95 -52.20
N THR A 443 16.75 35.62 -52.46
CA THR A 443 17.84 36.56 -52.38
C THR A 443 17.51 37.70 -53.34
N LEU A 444 17.25 38.91 -52.83
CA LEU A 444 17.16 40.13 -53.65
C LEU A 444 18.54 40.33 -54.30
N GLY A 445 18.71 39.70 -55.47
CA GLY A 445 19.86 39.85 -56.31
C GLY A 445 19.94 41.30 -56.77
N VAL A 446 21.02 41.98 -56.36
CA VAL A 446 21.40 43.27 -56.93
C VAL A 446 21.73 43.02 -58.41
N GLN A 447 20.76 43.26 -59.30
CA GLN A 447 20.99 43.33 -60.74
C GLN A 447 21.85 44.55 -61.04
N MET A 448 23.07 44.31 -61.50
CA MET A 448 23.90 45.30 -62.20
C MET A 448 23.29 45.54 -63.59
N GLY A 449 22.82 46.76 -63.87
CA GLY A 449 22.50 47.18 -65.23
C GLY A 449 21.81 48.54 -65.37
N GLY A 450 22.45 49.48 -66.07
CA GLY A 450 21.79 50.49 -66.91
C GLY A 450 21.66 51.92 -66.36
N LEU A 451 22.26 52.88 -67.08
CA LEU A 451 22.24 54.34 -66.86
C LEU A 451 20.83 54.96 -66.94
N GLY A 452 20.54 55.96 -66.11
CA GLY A 452 19.34 56.81 -66.23
C GLY A 452 19.20 57.87 -65.11
N ASN A 453 19.37 59.13 -65.51
CA ASN A 453 19.45 60.40 -64.78
C ASN A 453 18.49 60.74 -63.60
N THR A 454 19.02 61.58 -62.69
CA THR A 454 18.41 62.58 -61.77
C THR A 454 17.41 62.18 -60.68
N GLY A 455 17.90 62.13 -59.44
CA GLY A 455 17.12 62.27 -58.20
C GLY A 455 18.06 62.29 -56.99
N ARG A 456 18.20 63.45 -56.34
CA ARG A 456 19.16 63.71 -55.26
C ARG A 456 18.67 63.05 -53.96
N THR A 457 19.16 61.84 -53.65
CA THR A 457 19.11 61.27 -52.30
C THR A 457 20.52 60.91 -51.87
N THR A 458 20.92 61.32 -50.68
CA THR A 458 22.25 61.08 -50.10
C THR A 458 22.61 59.60 -50.12
N PRO A 459 23.88 59.23 -50.37
CA PRO A 459 24.30 57.84 -50.31
C PRO A 459 24.18 57.37 -48.86
N ARG A 460 23.36 56.34 -48.60
CA ARG A 460 23.34 55.68 -47.29
C ARG A 460 24.69 54.98 -47.11
N ASP A 461 25.35 55.21 -45.96
CA ASP A 461 26.63 54.58 -45.69
C ASP A 461 26.51 53.04 -45.73
N PRO A 462 27.47 52.33 -46.33
CA PRO A 462 27.43 50.87 -46.43
C PRO A 462 27.40 50.17 -45.06
N VAL A 463 27.87 50.87 -44.01
CA VAL A 463 27.84 50.39 -42.62
C VAL A 463 26.42 50.42 -42.05
N THR A 464 25.62 51.46 -42.34
CA THR A 464 24.23 51.54 -41.88
C THR A 464 23.35 50.53 -42.61
N LEU A 465 23.58 50.30 -43.91
CA LEU A 465 22.86 49.27 -44.67
C LEU A 465 23.18 47.85 -44.15
N ALA A 466 24.45 47.58 -43.83
CA ALA A 466 24.87 46.30 -43.25
C ALA A 466 24.31 46.09 -41.83
N ASN A 467 24.20 47.16 -41.04
CA ASN A 467 23.60 47.10 -39.71
C ASN A 467 22.08 46.93 -39.77
N GLU A 468 21.39 47.58 -40.73
CA GLU A 468 19.96 47.36 -40.97
C GLU A 468 19.68 45.92 -41.43
N GLN A 469 20.52 45.35 -42.30
CA GLN A 469 20.40 43.94 -42.74
C GLN A 469 20.65 42.96 -41.58
N ARG A 470 21.64 43.24 -40.71
CA ARG A 470 21.88 42.44 -39.51
C ARG A 470 20.71 42.54 -38.53
N LEU A 471 20.16 43.73 -38.33
CA LEU A 471 19.01 43.95 -37.45
C LEU A 471 17.75 43.27 -38.01
N GLN A 472 17.54 43.29 -39.32
CA GLN A 472 16.45 42.57 -39.99
C GLN A 472 16.64 41.06 -39.88
N GLN A 473 17.83 40.52 -40.13
CA GLN A 473 18.12 39.10 -39.89
C GLN A 473 17.89 38.72 -38.43
N GLN A 474 18.29 39.58 -37.48
CA GLN A 474 18.14 39.34 -36.05
C GLN A 474 16.67 39.37 -35.62
N MET A 475 15.86 40.32 -36.11
CA MET A 475 14.42 40.36 -35.87
C MET A 475 13.68 39.20 -36.54
N GLN A 476 14.11 38.79 -37.72
CA GLN A 476 13.53 37.65 -38.45
C GLN A 476 13.85 36.33 -37.73
N GLN A 477 15.06 36.19 -37.17
CA GLN A 477 15.44 35.08 -36.31
C GLN A 477 14.65 35.07 -34.99
N LEU A 478 14.41 36.24 -34.40
CA LEU A 478 13.60 36.39 -33.18
C LEU A 478 12.12 36.04 -33.42
N HIS A 479 11.56 36.43 -34.56
CA HIS A 479 10.19 36.09 -34.94
C HIS A 479 10.03 34.59 -35.23
N LEU A 480 11.03 33.99 -35.89
CA LEU A 480 11.07 32.54 -36.12
C LEU A 480 11.20 31.78 -34.79
N GLN A 481 12.02 32.26 -33.85
CA GLN A 481 12.09 31.75 -32.48
C GLN A 481 10.75 31.85 -31.75
N GLN A 482 10.02 32.96 -31.88
CA GLN A 482 8.70 33.13 -31.28
C GLN A 482 7.66 32.17 -31.88
N GLN A 483 7.64 32.01 -33.21
CA GLN A 483 6.75 31.05 -33.88
C GLN A 483 7.10 29.59 -33.52
N MET A 484 8.39 29.29 -33.35
CA MET A 484 8.85 27.98 -32.83
C MET A 484 8.44 27.77 -31.37
N ALA A 485 8.39 28.82 -30.55
CA ALA A 485 7.92 28.74 -29.17
C ALA A 485 6.40 28.55 -29.06
N GLU A 486 5.61 29.24 -29.88
CA GLU A 486 4.13 29.15 -29.90
C GLU A 486 3.63 27.80 -30.43
N LYS A 487 4.25 27.23 -31.49
CA LYS A 487 3.88 25.89 -32.00
C LYS A 487 4.30 24.72 -31.09
N HIS A 488 5.10 24.99 -30.06
CA HIS A 488 5.73 23.96 -29.21
C HIS A 488 5.11 23.87 -27.81
N GLU A 489 4.19 24.77 -27.45
CA GLU A 489 3.42 24.66 -26.19
C GLU A 489 2.52 23.41 -26.16
N ASP A 490 2.28 22.76 -27.31
CA ASP A 490 1.40 21.60 -27.49
C ASP A 490 2.12 20.23 -27.57
N ILE A 491 3.42 20.11 -27.27
CA ILE A 491 4.00 18.75 -27.09
C ILE A 491 3.49 18.20 -25.76
N ASP A 492 2.45 17.38 -25.85
CA ASP A 492 1.72 16.84 -24.73
C ASP A 492 2.65 16.02 -23.80
N MET A 493 3.06 16.65 -22.69
CA MET A 493 3.81 16.04 -21.58
C MET A 493 3.09 14.82 -20.97
N LYS A 494 1.87 14.51 -21.41
CA LYS A 494 1.04 13.40 -20.93
C LYS A 494 1.59 12.00 -21.24
N VAL A 495 2.50 11.84 -22.21
CA VAL A 495 2.97 10.52 -22.70
C VAL A 495 4.09 9.89 -21.85
N THR A 496 4.70 10.62 -20.91
CA THR A 496 5.82 10.13 -20.09
C THR A 496 5.40 9.23 -18.92
N GLU A 497 4.10 9.01 -18.73
CA GLU A 497 3.52 8.33 -17.57
C GLU A 497 2.55 7.24 -18.02
N PRO A 498 2.47 6.11 -17.29
CA PRO A 498 1.44 5.10 -17.50
C PRO A 498 0.03 5.70 -17.38
N ARG A 499 -0.94 5.07 -18.03
CA ARG A 499 -2.36 5.43 -17.89
C ARG A 499 -2.82 5.22 -16.44
N SER A 500 -2.47 4.06 -15.88
CA SER A 500 -2.83 3.65 -14.52
C SER A 500 -1.62 3.03 -13.84
N PHE A 501 -1.46 3.27 -12.54
CA PHE A 501 -0.32 2.80 -11.77
C PHE A 501 -0.68 1.57 -10.95
N TRP A 502 0.16 0.54 -11.04
CA TRP A 502 0.06 -0.62 -10.17
C TRP A 502 0.67 -0.27 -8.81
N LEU A 503 -0.13 0.31 -7.91
CA LEU A 503 0.35 0.78 -6.60
C LEU A 503 1.06 -0.31 -5.76
N PRO A 504 0.61 -1.58 -5.78
CA PRO A 504 1.33 -2.66 -5.13
C PRO A 504 2.78 -2.77 -5.59
N ALA A 505 3.12 -2.40 -6.83
CA ALA A 505 4.44 -2.61 -7.44
C ALA A 505 5.58 -1.84 -6.76
N PHE A 506 5.28 -0.71 -6.12
CA PHE A 506 6.26 0.19 -5.52
C PHE A 506 6.85 -0.40 -4.23
N PHE A 507 8.15 -0.21 -4.00
CA PHE A 507 8.75 -0.42 -2.68
C PHE A 507 8.27 0.60 -1.67
N PHE A 508 8.12 1.86 -2.09
CA PHE A 508 7.70 2.95 -1.24
C PHE A 508 6.48 3.71 -1.81
N PRO A 509 5.26 3.13 -1.69
CA PRO A 509 4.02 3.73 -2.19
C PRO A 509 3.75 5.14 -1.65
N GLN A 510 4.11 5.43 -0.39
CA GLN A 510 3.89 6.78 0.18
C GLN A 510 4.70 7.84 -0.57
N GLY A 511 5.94 7.54 -0.97
CA GLY A 511 6.76 8.48 -1.75
C GLY A 511 6.21 8.73 -3.14
N PHE A 512 5.61 7.72 -3.77
CA PHE A 512 4.84 7.89 -5.00
C PHE A 512 3.65 8.84 -4.80
N LEU A 513 2.83 8.61 -3.77
CA LEU A 513 1.69 9.48 -3.46
C LEU A 513 2.12 10.93 -3.17
N THR A 514 3.19 11.13 -2.41
CA THR A 514 3.74 12.47 -2.17
C THR A 514 4.25 13.11 -3.47
N ALA A 515 4.86 12.35 -4.39
CA ALA A 515 5.30 12.87 -5.67
C ALA A 515 4.13 13.34 -6.55
N VAL A 516 2.98 12.65 -6.49
CA VAL A 516 1.74 13.09 -7.17
C VAL A 516 1.27 14.42 -6.59
N LEU A 517 1.22 14.56 -5.27
CA LEU A 517 0.85 15.82 -4.61
C LEU A 517 1.83 16.96 -4.96
N GLN A 518 3.13 16.68 -5.00
CA GLN A 518 4.16 17.66 -5.39
C GLN A 518 4.00 18.14 -6.83
N ASN A 519 3.71 17.23 -7.77
CA ASN A 519 3.48 17.60 -9.16
C ASN A 519 2.23 18.47 -9.30
N HIS A 520 1.14 18.12 -8.61
CA HIS A 520 -0.08 18.93 -8.58
C HIS A 520 0.15 20.30 -7.92
N ALA A 521 0.85 20.35 -6.79
CA ALA A 521 1.24 21.57 -6.08
C ALA A 521 2.06 22.52 -6.95
N ARG A 522 3.01 21.99 -7.75
CA ARG A 522 3.79 22.79 -8.71
C ARG A 522 2.95 23.33 -9.87
N LYS A 523 1.99 22.53 -10.37
CA LYS A 523 1.05 22.91 -11.44
C LYS A 523 0.10 24.01 -10.98
N THR A 524 -0.48 23.85 -9.78
CA THR A 524 -1.48 24.76 -9.20
C THR A 524 -0.91 25.91 -8.37
N LYS A 525 0.41 25.88 -8.08
CA LYS A 525 1.13 26.84 -7.22
C LYS A 525 0.57 26.93 -5.80
N VAL A 526 0.21 25.79 -5.23
CA VAL A 526 -0.29 25.67 -3.84
C VAL A 526 0.73 24.89 -2.99
N SER A 527 0.68 25.07 -1.66
CA SER A 527 1.51 24.27 -0.75
C SER A 527 1.12 22.79 -0.81
N VAL A 528 2.11 21.90 -0.64
CA VAL A 528 1.86 20.45 -0.59
C VAL A 528 1.09 20.07 0.68
N ASP A 529 1.32 20.77 1.79
CA ASP A 529 0.73 20.45 3.09
C ASP A 529 -0.78 20.75 3.17
N SER A 530 -1.29 21.60 2.28
CA SER A 530 -2.72 21.92 2.19
C SER A 530 -3.49 20.99 1.25
N LEU A 531 -2.83 19.97 0.70
CA LEU A 531 -3.43 19.02 -0.22
C LEU A 531 -3.76 17.70 0.48
N SER A 532 -4.94 17.17 0.19
CA SER A 532 -5.39 15.82 0.53
C SER A 532 -5.84 15.09 -0.73
N PHE A 533 -6.02 13.77 -0.67
CA PHE A 533 -6.61 13.01 -1.76
C PHE A 533 -8.11 12.87 -1.56
N ASN A 534 -8.87 13.16 -2.60
CA ASN A 534 -10.22 12.65 -2.79
C ASN A 534 -10.18 11.42 -3.71
N PHE A 535 -11.14 10.52 -3.54
CA PHE A 535 -11.15 9.23 -4.20
C PHE A 535 -12.42 9.03 -5.01
N ASP A 536 -12.28 8.62 -6.26
CA ASP A 536 -13.41 8.26 -7.12
C ASP A 536 -13.12 6.91 -7.79
N VAL A 537 -14.00 5.93 -7.60
CA VAL A 537 -13.81 4.57 -8.13
C VAL A 537 -14.35 4.52 -9.56
N LYS A 538 -13.47 4.29 -10.52
CA LYS A 538 -13.78 4.28 -11.96
C LYS A 538 -13.53 2.89 -12.53
N PRO A 539 -14.57 2.05 -12.71
CA PRO A 539 -14.39 0.74 -13.30
C PRO A 539 -13.90 0.82 -14.74
N SER A 540 -12.97 -0.06 -15.08
CA SER A 540 -12.53 -0.24 -16.47
C SER A 540 -13.65 -0.94 -17.24
N GLY A 541 -13.92 -0.56 -18.49
CA GLY A 541 -15.10 -0.96 -19.27
C GLY A 541 -15.27 -2.45 -19.63
N GLY A 542 -14.64 -3.38 -18.90
CA GLY A 542 -14.75 -4.83 -19.05
C GLY A 542 -14.89 -5.62 -17.72
N GLU A 543 -15.06 -4.95 -16.59
CA GLU A 543 -15.19 -5.61 -15.27
C GLU A 543 -16.64 -6.03 -14.98
N THR A 544 -16.82 -7.26 -14.49
CA THR A 544 -18.10 -7.78 -13.98
C THR A 544 -17.95 -8.13 -12.49
N ASP A 545 -19.05 -8.15 -11.74
CA ASP A 545 -19.04 -8.48 -10.30
C ASP A 545 -18.40 -9.87 -10.03
N GLU A 546 -18.60 -10.82 -10.94
CA GLU A 546 -17.96 -12.16 -10.88
C GLU A 546 -16.44 -12.10 -11.12
N SER A 547 -15.97 -11.23 -12.02
CA SER A 547 -14.54 -11.00 -12.22
C SER A 547 -13.93 -10.41 -10.95
N LEU A 548 -14.58 -9.42 -10.32
CA LEU A 548 -14.06 -8.78 -9.11
C LEU A 548 -13.92 -9.77 -7.93
N THR A 549 -14.80 -10.76 -7.82
CA THR A 549 -14.73 -11.78 -6.77
C THR A 549 -13.77 -12.93 -7.10
N ASP A 550 -13.46 -13.19 -8.37
CA ASP A 550 -12.41 -14.14 -8.76
C ASP A 550 -11.01 -13.50 -8.70
N VAL A 551 -10.37 -13.70 -7.55
CA VAL A 551 -9.02 -13.24 -7.23
C VAL A 551 -7.93 -14.07 -7.95
N LYS A 552 -8.26 -15.27 -8.45
CA LYS A 552 -7.28 -16.16 -9.10
C LYS A 552 -7.04 -15.82 -10.58
N MET A 553 -7.90 -15.00 -11.17
CA MET A 553 -7.72 -14.53 -12.54
C MET A 553 -6.49 -13.62 -12.62
N LYS A 554 -5.47 -14.05 -13.39
CA LYS A 554 -4.27 -13.25 -13.59
C LYS A 554 -4.61 -11.95 -14.29
N LEU A 555 -4.28 -10.83 -13.65
CA LEU A 555 -4.36 -9.50 -14.22
C LEU A 555 -3.26 -9.32 -15.28
N ASP A 556 -3.62 -8.84 -16.46
CA ASP A 556 -2.64 -8.36 -17.42
C ASP A 556 -2.25 -6.92 -17.04
N ILE A 557 -1.17 -6.82 -16.24
CA ILE A 557 -0.66 -5.57 -15.69
C ILE A 557 -0.24 -4.62 -16.83
N LYS A 558 0.28 -5.14 -17.95
CA LYS A 558 0.74 -4.32 -19.07
C LYS A 558 -0.44 -3.70 -19.81
N GLU A 559 -1.50 -4.46 -20.04
CA GLU A 559 -2.70 -3.90 -20.67
C GLU A 559 -3.37 -2.85 -19.79
N LEU A 560 -3.57 -3.12 -18.50
CA LEU A 560 -4.24 -2.18 -17.59
C LEU A 560 -3.41 -0.91 -17.33
N GLY A 561 -2.09 -1.06 -17.21
CA GLY A 561 -1.20 0.07 -16.91
C GLY A 561 -0.93 0.99 -18.10
N PHE A 562 -0.84 0.46 -19.32
CA PHE A 562 -0.32 1.19 -20.48
C PHE A 562 -1.30 1.33 -21.66
N LYS A 563 -2.38 0.54 -21.73
CA LYS A 563 -3.32 0.55 -22.87
C LYS A 563 -4.50 1.50 -22.60
N GLY A 564 -4.72 2.45 -23.51
CA GLY A 564 -5.89 3.35 -23.51
C GLY A 564 -5.54 4.83 -23.32
N ASN A 565 -6.33 5.71 -23.92
CA ASN A 565 -6.07 7.16 -24.01
C ASN A 565 -6.77 8.02 -22.93
N ASN A 566 -7.34 7.40 -21.90
CA ASN A 566 -8.18 8.09 -20.91
C ASN A 566 -7.38 8.47 -19.65
N LYS A 567 -6.25 9.16 -19.81
CA LYS A 567 -5.51 9.71 -18.66
C LYS A 567 -6.30 10.88 -18.05
N PRO A 568 -6.49 10.95 -16.72
CA PRO A 568 -7.16 12.09 -16.11
C PRO A 568 -6.30 13.37 -16.22
N GLU A 569 -6.95 14.53 -16.28
CA GLU A 569 -6.27 15.83 -16.38
C GLU A 569 -5.51 16.21 -15.10
N ASP A 570 -6.05 15.80 -13.94
CA ASP A 570 -5.48 15.96 -12.62
C ASP A 570 -5.56 14.65 -11.81
N GLY A 571 -4.51 14.36 -11.05
CA GLY A 571 -4.40 13.14 -10.25
C GLY A 571 -3.88 11.93 -11.01
N VAL A 572 -4.03 10.75 -10.40
CA VAL A 572 -3.55 9.47 -10.97
C VAL A 572 -4.60 8.37 -10.82
N LEU A 573 -4.64 7.45 -11.77
CA LEU A 573 -5.39 6.20 -11.64
C LEU A 573 -4.50 5.14 -11.00
N VAL A 574 -5.07 4.37 -10.07
CA VAL A 574 -4.40 3.30 -9.34
C VAL A 574 -5.20 2.02 -9.47
N PHE A 575 -4.51 0.89 -9.70
CA PHE A 575 -5.13 -0.43 -9.80
C PHE A 575 -4.38 -1.51 -9.03
N GLY A 576 -5.01 -2.69 -8.92
CA GLY A 576 -4.43 -3.87 -8.27
C GLY A 576 -4.63 -3.94 -6.76
N LEU A 577 -5.67 -3.28 -6.24
CA LEU A 577 -6.02 -3.31 -4.83
C LEU A 577 -7.08 -4.38 -4.54
N TYR A 578 -7.03 -4.93 -3.33
CA TYR A 578 -7.97 -5.95 -2.85
C TYR A 578 -8.70 -5.45 -1.61
N LEU A 579 -10.01 -5.68 -1.52
CA LEU A 579 -10.81 -5.52 -0.32
C LEU A 579 -10.82 -6.82 0.49
N ASP A 580 -10.51 -6.74 1.78
CA ASP A 580 -10.63 -7.85 2.73
C ASP A 580 -11.90 -7.69 3.56
N GLY A 581 -12.82 -8.66 3.49
CA GLY A 581 -14.07 -8.65 4.27
C GLY A 581 -15.22 -7.84 3.67
N ALA A 582 -15.09 -7.32 2.45
CA ALA A 582 -16.16 -6.65 1.72
C ALA A 582 -15.98 -6.81 0.20
N CYS A 583 -17.02 -6.49 -0.58
CA CYS A 583 -16.92 -6.34 -2.04
C CYS A 583 -17.42 -4.97 -2.50
N TRP A 584 -16.93 -4.59 -3.67
CA TRP A 584 -17.42 -3.42 -4.40
C TRP A 584 -18.51 -3.86 -5.37
N ASP A 585 -19.68 -3.25 -5.29
CA ASP A 585 -20.76 -3.48 -6.25
C ASP A 585 -20.75 -2.41 -7.35
N LEU A 586 -20.68 -2.86 -8.61
CA LEU A 586 -20.65 -1.97 -9.77
C LEU A 586 -21.97 -1.23 -10.00
N LYS A 587 -23.10 -1.78 -9.51
CA LYS A 587 -24.44 -1.19 -9.70
C LYS A 587 -24.70 -0.06 -8.73
N THR A 588 -24.49 -0.30 -7.44
CA THR A 588 -24.66 0.72 -6.39
C THR A 588 -23.47 1.66 -6.28
N LYS A 589 -22.30 1.29 -6.85
CA LYS A 589 -21.04 2.01 -6.69
C LYS A 589 -20.69 2.25 -5.22
N ALA A 590 -20.92 1.25 -4.39
CA ALA A 590 -20.68 1.29 -2.97
C ALA A 590 -20.07 -0.03 -2.48
N VAL A 591 -19.45 0.04 -1.31
CA VAL A 591 -19.00 -1.15 -0.59
C VAL A 591 -20.21 -1.86 0.01
N ILE A 592 -20.31 -3.16 -0.24
CA ILE A 592 -21.36 -4.05 0.26
C ILE A 592 -20.75 -5.29 0.94
N ASP A 593 -21.55 -5.95 1.79
CA ASP A 593 -21.07 -7.12 2.52
C ASP A 593 -20.89 -8.31 1.56
N LEU A 594 -19.86 -9.11 1.80
CA LEU A 594 -19.45 -10.16 0.89
C LEU A 594 -20.31 -11.40 1.10
N ALA A 595 -21.36 -11.54 0.29
CA ALA A 595 -22.26 -12.70 0.34
C ALA A 595 -21.62 -14.02 -0.14
N SER A 596 -20.51 -13.93 -0.89
CA SER A 596 -19.79 -15.08 -1.43
C SER A 596 -18.81 -15.67 -0.40
N GLY A 597 -18.54 -16.98 -0.46
CA GLY A 597 -17.57 -17.67 0.40
C GLY A 597 -16.09 -17.35 0.11
N ALA A 598 -15.84 -16.35 -0.74
CA ALA A 598 -14.53 -15.73 -0.95
C ALA A 598 -14.25 -14.74 0.18
N ARG A 599 -12.98 -14.60 0.60
CA ARG A 599 -12.59 -13.65 1.64
C ARG A 599 -12.21 -12.27 1.07
N PHE A 600 -11.57 -12.29 -0.09
CA PHE A 600 -11.03 -11.11 -0.74
C PHE A 600 -11.84 -10.81 -2.00
N SER A 601 -12.04 -9.53 -2.29
CA SER A 601 -12.58 -9.04 -3.55
C SER A 601 -11.57 -8.10 -4.18
N ARG A 602 -11.43 -8.11 -5.50
CA ARG A 602 -10.67 -7.06 -6.21
C ARG A 602 -11.46 -5.76 -6.17
N LEU A 603 -10.74 -4.66 -6.08
CA LEU A 603 -11.29 -3.32 -6.25
C LEU A 603 -10.98 -2.81 -7.66
N PRO A 604 -11.94 -2.17 -8.35
CA PRO A 604 -11.70 -1.47 -9.61
C PRO A 604 -10.65 -0.35 -9.52
N GLU A 605 -10.29 0.25 -10.66
CA GLU A 605 -9.35 1.38 -10.70
C GLU A 605 -9.87 2.55 -9.84
N ILE A 606 -9.04 3.08 -8.94
CA ILE A 606 -9.35 4.27 -8.15
C ILE A 606 -8.65 5.48 -8.76
N HIS A 607 -9.38 6.57 -8.92
CA HIS A 607 -8.84 7.89 -9.24
C HIS A 607 -8.48 8.64 -7.96
N PHE A 608 -7.19 8.86 -7.75
CA PHE A 608 -6.64 9.68 -6.67
C PHE A 608 -6.58 11.13 -7.14
N ILE A 609 -7.46 11.98 -6.63
CA ILE A 609 -7.61 13.38 -7.04
C ILE A 609 -7.05 14.28 -5.92
N PRO A 610 -5.97 15.04 -6.17
CA PRO A 610 -5.50 16.03 -5.21
C PRO A 610 -6.52 17.16 -5.05
N THR A 611 -7.01 17.38 -3.84
CA THR A 611 -7.96 18.44 -3.48
C THR A 611 -7.42 19.28 -2.34
N MET A 612 -7.88 20.52 -2.21
CA MET A 612 -7.55 21.33 -1.03
C MET A 612 -8.24 20.77 0.19
N THR A 613 -7.47 20.55 1.26
CA THR A 613 -8.00 20.14 2.56
C THR A 613 -8.97 21.22 3.03
N THR A 614 -10.27 20.92 3.01
CA THR A 614 -11.30 21.78 3.62
C THR A 614 -11.41 21.39 5.10
N GLU A 615 -11.60 22.35 6.01
CA GLU A 615 -11.63 22.14 7.48
C GLU A 615 -12.61 21.03 7.95
N GLN A 616 -13.56 20.62 7.12
CA GLN A 616 -14.45 19.48 7.34
C GLN A 616 -13.75 18.10 7.28
N GLN A 617 -12.57 17.99 6.66
CA GLN A 617 -11.79 16.73 6.60
C GLN A 617 -10.92 16.54 7.85
N THR A 618 -10.54 17.62 8.53
CA THR A 618 -9.76 17.58 9.78
C THR A 618 -10.60 17.19 11.01
N THR A 619 -11.94 17.25 10.92
CA THR A 619 -12.80 16.88 12.05
C THR A 619 -13.04 15.38 12.14
N THR A 620 -12.78 14.58 11.10
CA THR A 620 -12.90 13.11 11.19
C THR A 620 -11.87 12.42 12.10
N SER A 621 -10.75 13.08 12.43
CA SER A 621 -9.72 12.53 13.34
C SER A 621 -9.88 12.98 14.80
N LEU A 622 -10.67 14.03 15.08
CA LEU A 622 -10.84 14.61 16.41
C LEU A 622 -12.28 15.09 16.66
N GLU A 623 -13.26 14.49 16.01
CA GLU A 623 -14.65 14.71 16.39
C GLU A 623 -14.87 14.10 17.76
N SER A 624 -15.23 14.98 18.69
CA SER A 624 -15.68 14.61 20.02
C SER A 624 -16.69 13.46 19.89
N PRO A 625 -16.77 12.51 20.85
CA PRO A 625 -17.67 11.35 20.79
C PRO A 625 -19.19 11.65 20.60
N LEU A 626 -19.56 12.93 20.46
CA LEU A 626 -20.92 13.48 20.51
C LEU A 626 -21.51 13.90 19.16
N THR A 627 -20.77 13.99 18.05
CA THR A 627 -21.35 14.35 16.72
C THR A 627 -21.84 13.16 15.90
N LEU A 628 -21.67 11.94 16.40
CA LEU A 628 -21.99 10.65 15.77
C LEU A 628 -23.49 10.34 15.57
N PHE A 629 -24.39 11.23 15.98
CA PHE A 629 -25.86 11.00 15.96
C PHE A 629 -26.60 11.76 14.85
N LYS A 630 -25.91 12.35 13.86
CA LYS A 630 -26.60 12.95 12.71
C LYS A 630 -26.89 11.89 11.64
N THR A 631 -28.05 11.25 11.77
CA THR A 631 -28.76 10.56 10.70
C THR A 631 -29.39 11.60 9.76
N SER A 632 -28.61 12.18 8.86
CA SER A 632 -29.19 12.71 7.62
C SER A 632 -29.27 11.55 6.64
N ASP A 633 -30.43 10.90 6.59
CA ASP A 633 -30.70 9.62 5.91
C ASP A 633 -30.60 9.64 4.36
N ASP A 634 -30.12 10.73 3.75
CA ASP A 634 -30.19 10.93 2.28
C ASP A 634 -28.83 11.04 1.56
N GLU A 635 -27.69 10.97 2.25
CA GLU A 635 -26.36 10.93 1.62
C GLU A 635 -25.65 9.59 1.88
N MET A 636 -25.14 8.96 0.81
CA MET A 636 -24.29 7.75 0.94
C MET A 636 -23.14 8.05 1.91
N GLN A 637 -23.04 7.24 2.97
CA GLN A 637 -22.02 7.45 3.98
C GLN A 637 -20.64 7.09 3.42
N LEU A 638 -19.66 7.95 3.68
CA LEU A 638 -18.27 7.69 3.32
C LEU A 638 -17.61 6.88 4.43
N TYR A 639 -17.11 5.70 4.08
CA TYR A 639 -16.29 4.88 4.94
C TYR A 639 -14.82 5.15 4.69
N GLU A 640 -14.12 5.65 5.70
CA GLU A 640 -12.66 5.74 5.69
C GLU A 640 -12.06 4.35 5.88
N CYS A 641 -11.57 3.76 4.77
CA CYS A 641 -10.99 2.43 4.71
C CYS A 641 -9.45 2.50 4.74
N PRO A 642 -8.76 1.83 5.68
CA PRO A 642 -7.30 1.82 5.70
C PRO A 642 -6.72 0.96 4.57
N LEU A 643 -5.63 1.42 3.94
CA LEU A 643 -4.88 0.69 2.93
C LEU A 643 -3.53 0.21 3.50
N TYR A 644 -3.32 -1.10 3.47
CA TYR A 644 -2.08 -1.76 3.89
C TYR A 644 -1.34 -2.39 2.70
N ARG A 645 -0.02 -2.58 2.84
CA ARG A 645 0.79 -3.28 1.83
C ARG A 645 0.51 -4.77 1.85
N THR A 646 0.46 -5.35 3.03
CA THR A 646 0.23 -6.78 3.24
C THR A 646 -0.96 -7.03 4.16
N SER A 647 -1.46 -8.25 4.11
CA SER A 647 -2.47 -8.79 5.01
C SER A 647 -2.09 -8.74 6.51
N THR A 648 -0.80 -8.56 6.85
CA THR A 648 -0.36 -8.56 8.25
C THR A 648 -0.69 -7.29 9.01
N ARG A 649 -1.27 -6.24 8.36
CA ARG A 649 -1.85 -4.98 8.89
C ARG A 649 -1.06 -4.22 9.99
N ALA A 650 0.09 -4.74 10.35
CA ALA A 650 1.01 -4.28 11.36
C ALA A 650 2.43 -4.42 10.79
N GLY A 651 3.34 -3.67 11.39
CA GLY A 651 4.71 -3.47 10.92
C GLY A 651 5.45 -2.58 11.93
N THR A 652 6.73 -2.30 11.67
CA THR A 652 7.52 -1.43 12.55
C THR A 652 6.94 -0.01 12.55
N LEU A 653 6.83 0.61 13.72
CA LEU A 653 6.42 2.01 13.86
C LEU A 653 7.46 2.92 13.17
N SER A 654 7.00 3.74 12.25
CA SER A 654 7.80 4.76 11.57
C SER A 654 7.97 6.01 12.44
N SER A 655 8.81 6.94 12.00
CA SER A 655 9.01 8.24 12.68
C SER A 655 7.74 9.10 12.78
N THR A 656 6.71 8.79 12.00
CA THR A 656 5.40 9.47 12.05
C THR A 656 4.42 8.79 12.99
N GLY A 657 4.82 7.74 13.71
CA GLY A 657 3.94 6.98 14.61
C GLY A 657 3.05 5.94 13.92
N HIS A 658 3.00 5.92 12.58
CA HIS A 658 2.24 4.91 11.83
C HIS A 658 3.09 3.69 11.47
N SER A 659 2.42 2.55 11.30
CA SER A 659 3.07 1.33 10.81
C SER A 659 3.69 1.54 9.42
N THR A 660 4.88 0.97 9.21
CA THR A 660 5.55 0.86 7.90
C THR A 660 4.70 0.17 6.83
N ASN A 661 3.76 -0.68 7.24
CA ASN A 661 2.82 -1.41 6.39
C ASN A 661 1.60 -0.55 5.98
N PHE A 662 1.28 0.50 6.73
CA PHE A 662 0.17 1.41 6.42
C PHE A 662 0.57 2.38 5.30
N VAL A 663 -0.24 2.45 4.24
CA VAL A 663 0.01 3.32 3.07
C VAL A 663 -0.74 4.64 3.18
N THR A 664 -2.07 4.59 3.23
CA THR A 664 -2.96 5.76 3.32
C THR A 664 -4.38 5.29 3.70
N SER A 665 -5.30 6.20 4.00
CA SER A 665 -6.73 5.88 4.11
C SER A 665 -7.46 6.34 2.84
N VAL A 666 -8.41 5.51 2.40
CA VAL A 666 -9.21 5.73 1.18
C VAL A 666 -10.66 5.89 1.61
N MET A 667 -11.27 7.01 1.25
CA MET A 667 -12.70 7.25 1.48
C MET A 667 -13.50 6.51 0.41
N LEU A 668 -14.27 5.50 0.82
CA LEU A 668 -15.12 4.71 -0.07
C LEU A 668 -16.59 4.96 0.25
N PRO A 669 -17.46 5.17 -0.75
CA PRO A 669 -18.90 5.22 -0.51
C PRO A 669 -19.40 3.86 -0.04
N SER A 670 -20.35 3.89 0.89
CA SER A 670 -20.85 2.70 1.54
C SER A 670 -22.38 2.66 1.65
N SER A 671 -22.94 1.45 1.59
CA SER A 671 -24.36 1.19 1.82
C SER A 671 -24.73 1.17 3.30
N GLU A 672 -23.77 0.84 4.18
CA GLU A 672 -24.00 0.65 5.62
C GLU A 672 -23.18 1.64 6.44
N ASN A 673 -23.54 1.81 7.72
CA ASN A 673 -22.88 2.76 8.61
C ASN A 673 -21.37 2.48 8.77
N HIS A 674 -20.55 3.52 8.91
CA HIS A 674 -19.12 3.38 9.18
C HIS A 674 -18.77 2.40 10.31
N HIS A 675 -19.55 2.34 11.40
CA HIS A 675 -19.32 1.39 12.50
C HIS A 675 -19.41 -0.07 12.08
N PHE A 676 -20.32 -0.39 11.17
CA PHE A 676 -20.51 -1.74 10.66
C PHE A 676 -19.23 -2.26 9.98
N TRP A 677 -18.56 -1.40 9.22
CA TRP A 677 -17.32 -1.73 8.51
C TRP A 677 -16.09 -1.73 9.40
N ILE A 678 -16.03 -0.81 10.37
CA ILE A 678 -14.97 -0.78 11.38
C ILE A 678 -14.99 -2.10 12.17
N MET A 679 -16.17 -2.53 12.62
CA MET A 679 -16.30 -3.78 13.39
C MET A 679 -15.95 -5.01 12.57
N ARG A 680 -16.25 -5.03 11.26
CA ARG A 680 -15.81 -6.11 10.35
C ARG A 680 -14.32 -6.11 10.05
N GLY A 681 -13.62 -5.02 10.41
CA GLY A 681 -12.21 -4.85 10.09
C GLY A 681 -11.98 -4.83 8.59
N VAL A 682 -12.83 -4.15 7.82
CA VAL A 682 -12.63 -4.03 6.38
C VAL A 682 -11.39 -3.18 6.11
N ALA A 683 -10.54 -3.66 5.20
CA ALA A 683 -9.34 -2.96 4.81
C ALA A 683 -9.02 -3.21 3.34
N LEU A 684 -8.29 -2.27 2.74
CA LEU A 684 -7.67 -2.45 1.45
C LEU A 684 -6.26 -3.06 1.63
N LEU A 685 -5.92 -3.98 0.75
CA LEU A 685 -4.63 -4.66 0.71
C LEU A 685 -4.01 -4.48 -0.67
N CYS A 686 -2.71 -4.18 -0.71
CA CYS A 686 -1.95 -4.18 -1.96
C CYS A 686 -1.58 -5.60 -2.41
N GLN A 687 -1.36 -6.52 -1.47
CA GLN A 687 -0.99 -7.90 -1.74
C GLN A 687 -1.74 -8.89 -0.86
N LEU A 688 -2.00 -10.05 -1.45
CA LEU A 688 -2.50 -11.25 -0.77
C LEU A 688 -1.34 -12.20 -0.44
N ASP A 689 -1.63 -13.18 0.44
CA ASP A 689 -0.64 -14.13 0.95
C ASP A 689 -0.32 -15.26 -0.04
N ASP A 690 -1.18 -15.48 -1.04
CA ASP A 690 -1.10 -16.59 -2.00
C ASP A 690 -0.54 -16.19 -3.38
#